data_AF-A0A1L8GIL8-F1
#
_entry.id   AF-A0A1L8GIL8-F1
#
_cell.length_a   1.000
_cell.length_b   1.000
_cell.length_c   1.000
_cell.angle_alpha   90.00
_cell.angle_beta   90.00
_cell.angle_gamma   90.00
#
_symmetry.space_group_name_H-M   'P 1'
#
loop_
_entity.id
_entity.type
_entity.pdbx_description
1 polymer ?
#
loop_
_entity_poly.entity_id
_entity_poly.type
_entity_poly.pdbx_seq_one_letter_code
_entity_poly.pdbx_strand_id
1 'polypeptide(L)'
;MDFRGKKYERGSNWSDPEVVELLQLWGNESVQMELESCLRNQHVFNRIADVLREKGIHRTGDQCREKIKKMKLEYRRLKDNNKTLRSGRAWKFYEVMDRVLTHRRTLSYASLGTGVLSQPLLQGTMSDGFHHPFAQYGHTQHPELLEVKCEEVQSDVQCLTPEPPPSMSYIQDSGGEQEEEDRAMLDRGPPDSPISRVEIPAEVSISPSGFSESNMAGSSGQQRFWRKRKVRESMDELIAQMLAAQRASEERFLQLEERRMEQEQEAEERRLRLEERRLQLDRQHELRMFSLFAQMLGMLRPQGSDGGQHPSTESVYSHEAEPMSRSGTRNVQESELVEMYNCNQFSSPHLSTRGNILSSFRGSSEEGYKAYHEDKYDEDKNPNGIINFGTSENKLCFDLMSKRLTQSDMNVIEPPLLQYPDWKGHGFLREEVARFLTYYCKAPSPLSGENVVILNGCGSLFSSLAAVLCDPGDSILIATPFYGGITQSIFLYSGIKLVYVHLESKVVAPSARPFQLTVQKLESTLQSAREEGSSVKALILINPHNPLGDVYSATEMLEFLEFAKRYSLHVIVDEIYMLSVFEETTTFHSVLSLDKLPDPQRTHVMWGISKDFAVSGIRFGTLYSQNQDICNGVASLCYFHGVCGPIQYKMAQLLRDRDWINQVYLRVNHTRLRAAQSYVAEELRSMGVPFLNRGAGFFIWIDFRKYLRAPTFEEEVMLWRLFLDNKVLLSCGKAFECSEPGWFRVIFSDKTHRLQLGMQRIRKVLEARERELQLDTHTQGHEEGKADSTDEVIYISSHHETSSSSGIGDLISQLQSQLRSSDWLQRNTAENFAQQNPEVYQVYSKFMGKQ
;
A
#
# COMPACT_ATOMS: atom_id res chain seq x y z
N MET A 1 -60.37 34.36 2.23
CA MET A 1 -59.54 34.52 3.45
C MET A 1 -58.34 35.37 3.07
N ASP A 2 -57.89 36.23 3.99
CA ASP A 2 -56.74 37.11 3.75
C ASP A 2 -55.43 36.39 4.10
N PHE A 3 -54.31 36.80 3.48
CA PHE A 3 -52.96 36.77 4.06
C PHE A 3 -51.96 37.46 3.12
N ARG A 4 -51.95 38.80 3.12
CA ARG A 4 -50.81 39.56 2.61
C ARG A 4 -49.66 39.61 3.62
N GLY A 5 -48.59 38.88 3.30
CA GLY A 5 -47.21 39.32 3.48
C GLY A 5 -46.54 39.18 4.86
N LYS A 6 -45.24 38.85 4.79
CA LYS A 6 -44.15 39.55 5.49
C LYS A 6 -42.83 39.31 4.75
N LYS A 7 -42.01 40.35 4.61
CA LYS A 7 -40.57 40.19 4.33
C LYS A 7 -39.90 39.63 5.58
N TYR A 8 -38.93 38.73 5.41
CA TYR A 8 -38.01 38.32 6.49
C TYR A 8 -36.54 38.45 6.07
N GLU A 9 -36.13 39.69 5.77
CA GLU A 9 -34.72 40.09 5.70
C GLU A 9 -34.18 40.37 7.10
N ARG A 10 -33.93 39.31 7.88
CA ARG A 10 -33.11 39.28 9.12
C ARG A 10 -32.50 37.88 9.24
N GLY A 11 -31.23 37.67 9.53
CA GLY A 11 -30.09 38.56 9.73
C GLY A 11 -28.86 37.73 10.15
N SER A 12 -27.65 38.31 10.17
CA SER A 12 -26.40 37.56 10.48
C SER A 12 -26.39 36.90 11.87
N ASN A 13 -27.21 37.40 12.80
CA ASN A 13 -27.29 36.94 14.17
C ASN A 13 -28.32 35.81 14.31
N TRP A 14 -27.95 34.76 15.05
CA TRP A 14 -28.85 33.72 15.55
C TRP A 14 -29.25 34.05 16.99
N SER A 15 -30.54 34.07 17.29
CA SER A 15 -31.06 34.19 18.65
C SER A 15 -31.01 32.86 19.39
N ASP A 16 -30.99 32.88 20.73
CA ASP A 16 -30.83 31.67 21.53
C ASP A 16 -31.92 30.59 21.28
N PRO A 17 -33.21 30.91 21.12
CA PRO A 17 -34.24 29.92 20.78
C PRO A 17 -33.98 29.24 19.42
N GLU A 18 -33.52 29.98 18.41
CA GLU A 18 -33.14 29.41 17.11
C GLU A 18 -31.94 28.45 17.23
N VAL A 19 -31.02 28.72 18.16
CA VAL A 19 -29.88 27.83 18.43
C VAL A 19 -30.33 26.58 19.20
N VAL A 20 -31.22 26.70 20.18
CA VAL A 20 -31.78 25.53 20.89
C VAL A 20 -32.51 24.62 19.89
N GLU A 21 -33.39 25.16 19.05
CA GLU A 21 -34.14 24.38 18.07
C GLU A 21 -33.21 23.74 17.00
N LEU A 22 -32.23 24.49 16.48
CA LEU A 22 -31.20 23.92 15.60
C LEU A 22 -30.43 22.78 16.29
N LEU A 23 -30.08 22.91 17.56
CA LEU A 23 -29.34 21.88 18.31
C LEU A 23 -30.20 20.66 18.65
N GLN A 24 -31.52 20.83 18.85
CA GLN A 24 -32.45 19.72 19.03
C GLN A 24 -32.66 18.93 17.74
N LEU A 25 -32.88 19.62 16.62
CA LEU A 25 -33.03 18.98 15.30
C LEU A 25 -31.72 18.33 14.83
N TRP A 26 -30.58 19.00 15.05
CA TRP A 26 -29.27 18.42 14.78
C TRP A 26 -29.00 17.21 15.69
N GLY A 27 -29.24 17.33 16.99
CA GLY A 27 -29.00 16.29 18.00
C GLY A 27 -29.97 15.10 17.97
N ASN A 28 -30.91 15.05 17.05
CA ASN A 28 -31.80 13.91 16.85
C ASN A 28 -31.00 12.69 16.35
N GLU A 29 -31.25 11.51 16.93
CA GLU A 29 -30.52 10.27 16.63
C GLU A 29 -30.59 9.89 15.13
N SER A 30 -31.76 10.04 14.50
CA SER A 30 -31.92 9.81 13.05
C SER A 30 -31.05 10.75 12.20
N VAL A 31 -30.91 12.01 12.64
CA VAL A 31 -30.10 13.03 11.96
C VAL A 31 -28.61 12.78 12.20
N GLN A 32 -28.19 12.36 13.40
CA GLN A 32 -26.79 11.96 13.61
C GLN A 32 -26.41 10.75 12.75
N MET A 33 -27.24 9.70 12.69
CA MET A 33 -26.97 8.51 11.88
C MET A 33 -26.81 8.87 10.39
N GLU A 34 -27.67 9.72 9.83
CA GLU A 34 -27.59 10.15 8.42
C GLU A 34 -26.40 11.08 8.14
N LEU A 35 -26.02 11.92 9.11
CA LEU A 35 -24.80 12.73 9.05
C LEU A 35 -23.52 11.89 9.14
N GLU A 36 -23.56 10.71 9.77
CA GLU A 36 -22.44 9.76 9.86
C GLU A 36 -22.40 8.76 8.69
N SER A 37 -23.53 8.46 8.03
CA SER A 37 -23.58 7.57 6.86
C SER A 37 -23.20 8.23 5.52
N CYS A 38 -23.26 9.56 5.42
CA CYS A 38 -23.22 10.26 4.13
C CYS A 38 -22.10 11.33 4.02
N LEU A 39 -21.12 11.09 3.15
CA LEU A 39 -20.01 12.02 2.87
C LEU A 39 -20.45 13.40 2.32
N ARG A 40 -21.64 13.50 1.69
CA ARG A 40 -22.23 14.75 1.16
C ARG A 40 -23.48 15.16 1.96
N ASN A 41 -23.28 15.55 3.21
CA ASN A 41 -24.35 15.85 4.18
C ASN A 41 -25.23 17.11 3.92
N GLN A 42 -25.09 17.79 2.78
CA GLN A 42 -25.86 19.01 2.49
C GLN A 42 -27.38 18.79 2.47
N HIS A 43 -27.84 17.63 1.98
CA HIS A 43 -29.26 17.27 1.95
C HIS A 43 -29.86 17.19 3.36
N VAL A 44 -29.11 16.68 4.34
CA VAL A 44 -29.54 16.62 5.75
C VAL A 44 -29.67 18.02 6.33
N PHE A 45 -28.71 18.92 6.06
CA PHE A 45 -28.79 20.31 6.51
C PHE A 45 -29.91 21.10 5.83
N ASN A 46 -30.23 20.81 4.57
CA ASN A 46 -31.42 21.35 3.91
C ASN A 46 -32.70 20.86 4.61
N ARG A 47 -32.82 19.57 4.91
CA ARG A 47 -33.98 19.03 5.65
C ARG A 47 -34.12 19.64 7.05
N ILE A 48 -33.02 19.88 7.77
CA ILE A 48 -33.04 20.61 9.05
C ILE A 48 -33.56 22.03 8.85
N ALA A 49 -33.11 22.73 7.79
CA ALA A 49 -33.59 24.07 7.44
C ALA A 49 -35.08 24.10 7.02
N ASP A 50 -35.59 23.01 6.44
CA ASP A 50 -37.00 22.83 6.10
C ASP A 50 -37.87 22.70 7.36
N VAL A 51 -37.48 21.85 8.32
CA VAL A 51 -38.19 21.70 9.60
C VAL A 51 -38.07 22.96 10.47
N LEU A 52 -36.93 23.66 10.44
CA LEU A 52 -36.80 24.99 11.06
C LEU A 52 -37.79 25.99 10.46
N ARG A 53 -37.96 26.00 9.13
CA ARG A 53 -38.90 26.89 8.43
C ARG A 53 -40.36 26.60 8.80
N GLU A 54 -40.73 25.33 9.01
CA GLU A 54 -42.06 24.95 9.53
C GLU A 54 -42.30 25.50 10.94
N LYS A 55 -41.25 25.57 11.77
CA LYS A 55 -41.25 26.22 13.09
C LYS A 55 -41.08 27.76 13.04
N GLY A 56 -41.18 28.37 11.86
CA GLY A 56 -41.07 29.83 11.65
C GLY A 56 -39.63 30.38 11.66
N ILE A 57 -38.61 29.51 11.69
CA ILE A 57 -37.19 29.88 11.74
C ILE A 57 -36.63 29.82 10.32
N HIS A 58 -36.64 30.96 9.63
CA HIS A 58 -36.22 31.07 8.23
C HIS A 58 -34.67 31.12 8.09
N ARG A 59 -34.05 29.93 7.98
CA ARG A 59 -32.60 29.75 7.77
C ARG A 59 -32.33 28.82 6.59
N THR A 60 -31.14 28.88 5.97
CA THR A 60 -30.73 27.94 4.91
C THR A 60 -29.91 26.78 5.46
N GLY A 61 -29.77 25.69 4.69
CA GLY A 61 -28.92 24.55 5.08
C GLY A 61 -27.47 24.95 5.36
N ASP A 62 -26.89 25.83 4.55
CA ASP A 62 -25.53 26.37 4.77
C ASP A 62 -25.41 27.17 6.06
N GLN A 63 -26.42 28.00 6.37
CA GLN A 63 -26.46 28.76 7.62
C GLN A 63 -26.53 27.83 8.83
N CYS A 64 -27.34 26.76 8.76
CA CYS A 64 -27.44 25.74 9.80
C CYS A 64 -26.11 25.00 9.98
N ARG A 65 -25.50 24.57 8.87
CA ARG A 65 -24.22 23.85 8.82
C ARG A 65 -23.06 24.67 9.41
N GLU A 66 -22.90 25.92 8.97
CA GLU A 66 -21.85 26.81 9.49
C GLU A 66 -22.11 27.25 10.94
N LYS A 67 -23.38 27.33 11.39
CA LYS A 67 -23.71 27.55 12.79
C LYS A 67 -23.29 26.35 13.66
N ILE A 68 -23.66 25.12 13.30
CA ILE A 68 -23.21 23.89 14.00
C ILE A 68 -21.69 23.80 14.03
N LYS A 69 -21.00 24.06 12.91
CA LYS A 69 -19.53 24.08 12.81
C LYS A 69 -18.89 25.07 13.79
N LYS A 70 -19.45 26.28 13.93
CA LYS A 70 -19.01 27.27 14.93
C LYS A 70 -19.26 26.79 16.36
N MET A 71 -20.40 26.18 16.66
CA MET A 71 -20.67 25.62 18.01
C MET A 71 -19.74 24.44 18.36
N LYS A 72 -19.40 23.57 17.39
CA LYS A 72 -18.39 22.50 17.56
C LYS A 72 -16.96 23.04 17.77
N LEU A 73 -16.64 24.25 17.29
CA LEU A 73 -15.35 24.89 17.56
C LEU A 73 -15.28 25.46 18.99
N GLU A 74 -16.33 26.16 19.42
CA GLU A 74 -16.41 26.70 20.79
C GLU A 74 -16.46 25.60 21.85
N TYR A 75 -17.20 24.51 21.62
CA TYR A 75 -17.21 23.35 22.52
C TYR A 75 -15.80 22.78 22.76
N ARG A 76 -15.00 22.60 21.69
CA ARG A 76 -13.62 22.11 21.80
C ARG A 76 -12.73 23.11 22.56
N ARG A 77 -12.78 24.40 22.20
CA ARG A 77 -12.08 25.48 22.93
C ARG A 77 -12.37 25.47 24.44
N LEU A 78 -13.59 25.14 24.85
CA LEU A 78 -13.96 25.03 26.27
C LEU A 78 -13.48 23.72 26.91
N LYS A 79 -13.50 22.60 26.18
CA LYS A 79 -13.05 21.28 26.66
C LYS A 79 -11.53 21.19 26.80
N ASP A 80 -10.80 21.62 25.77
CA ASP A 80 -9.35 21.50 25.67
C ASP A 80 -8.61 22.36 26.71
N ASN A 81 -9.20 23.48 27.14
CA ASN A 81 -8.64 24.36 28.17
C ASN A 81 -8.82 23.86 29.62
N ASN A 82 -9.58 22.78 29.84
CA ASN A 82 -9.84 22.13 31.14
C ASN A 82 -10.25 23.07 32.30
N LYS A 83 -10.80 24.26 31.98
CA LYS A 83 -11.26 25.24 32.97
C LYS A 83 -12.69 24.92 33.41
N THR A 84 -12.80 24.05 34.42
CA THR A 84 -14.02 23.94 35.23
C THR A 84 -14.44 25.31 35.77
N LEU A 85 -15.64 25.77 35.40
CA LEU A 85 -16.65 26.51 36.18
C LEU A 85 -16.26 27.66 37.14
N ARG A 86 -15.00 28.12 37.21
CA ARG A 86 -14.51 29.13 38.18
C ARG A 86 -14.95 30.58 37.88
N SER A 87 -15.85 30.77 36.94
CA SER A 87 -16.75 31.92 36.86
C SER A 87 -18.13 31.38 36.47
N GLY A 88 -19.16 31.74 37.24
CA GLY A 88 -20.46 31.04 37.32
C GLY A 88 -21.39 31.15 36.11
N ARG A 89 -20.84 31.12 34.89
CA ARG A 89 -21.60 31.03 33.63
C ARG A 89 -21.04 29.87 32.81
N ALA A 90 -21.56 28.68 33.05
CA ALA A 90 -21.47 27.61 32.06
C ALA A 90 -21.94 28.13 30.70
N TRP A 91 -21.26 27.73 29.62
CA TRP A 91 -21.70 28.09 28.28
C TRP A 91 -23.08 27.42 28.06
N LYS A 92 -24.12 28.23 27.81
CA LYS A 92 -25.54 27.80 27.81
C LYS A 92 -25.94 26.73 26.80
N PHE A 93 -25.04 26.31 25.91
CA PHE A 93 -25.22 25.20 24.99
C PHE A 93 -24.29 24.01 25.29
N TYR A 94 -23.47 24.08 26.34
CA TYR A 94 -22.45 23.08 26.68
C TYR A 94 -23.07 21.72 26.97
N GLU A 95 -24.11 21.63 27.80
CA GLU A 95 -24.74 20.34 28.12
C GLU A 95 -25.38 19.68 26.89
N VAL A 96 -26.00 20.46 25.99
CA VAL A 96 -26.59 19.94 24.75
C VAL A 96 -25.50 19.51 23.76
N MET A 97 -24.46 20.33 23.60
CA MET A 97 -23.31 20.03 22.75
C MET A 97 -22.49 18.85 23.27
N ASP A 98 -22.29 18.76 24.58
CA ASP A 98 -21.64 17.62 25.21
C ASP A 98 -22.51 16.39 25.02
N ARG A 99 -23.79 16.40 25.42
CA ARG A 99 -24.72 15.27 25.23
C ARG A 99 -24.68 14.71 23.81
N VAL A 100 -24.78 15.55 22.77
CA VAL A 100 -24.74 15.08 21.37
C VAL A 100 -23.34 14.57 20.95
N LEU A 101 -22.26 14.99 21.60
CA LEU A 101 -20.89 14.57 21.31
C LEU A 101 -20.34 13.49 22.28
N THR A 102 -21.01 13.20 23.39
CA THR A 102 -20.59 12.26 24.46
C THR A 102 -21.61 11.18 24.80
N HIS A 103 -22.88 11.27 24.38
CA HIS A 103 -23.77 10.10 24.29
C HIS A 103 -23.39 9.12 23.17
N ARG A 104 -22.23 9.34 22.52
CA ARG A 104 -21.41 8.27 21.95
C ARG A 104 -21.12 7.23 23.05
N ARG A 105 -21.99 6.22 23.19
CA ARG A 105 -22.01 5.28 24.31
C ARG A 105 -20.66 4.59 24.52
N THR A 106 -19.89 5.09 25.48
CA THR A 106 -18.79 4.36 26.10
C THR A 106 -19.38 3.20 26.90
N LEU A 107 -19.30 1.97 26.36
CA LEU A 107 -19.59 0.76 27.12
C LEU A 107 -18.43 0.48 28.09
N SER A 108 -18.43 1.19 29.22
CA SER A 108 -17.55 0.89 30.35
C SER A 108 -18.09 -0.33 31.10
N TYR A 109 -17.36 -1.44 31.05
CA TYR A 109 -17.71 -2.67 31.76
C TYR A 109 -16.89 -2.73 33.06
N ALA A 110 -17.50 -2.31 34.18
CA ALA A 110 -16.81 -2.23 35.47
C ALA A 110 -17.78 -2.38 36.66
N SER A 111 -18.25 -3.61 36.90
CA SER A 111 -18.81 -4.06 38.18
C SER A 111 -18.63 -5.58 38.29
N LEU A 112 -18.56 -6.11 39.52
CA LEU A 112 -17.68 -7.22 39.95
C LEU A 112 -16.22 -6.73 40.00
N GLY A 113 -15.49 -6.71 41.13
CA GLY A 113 -15.50 -7.62 42.29
C GLY A 113 -14.36 -8.64 42.10
N THR A 114 -13.37 -8.81 42.98
CA THR A 114 -13.30 -8.60 44.45
C THR A 114 -12.00 -7.90 44.91
N GLY A 115 -11.91 -7.49 46.18
CA GLY A 115 -10.72 -6.82 46.75
C GLY A 115 -9.94 -7.63 47.79
N VAL A 116 -8.76 -7.11 48.18
CA VAL A 116 -7.94 -7.54 49.33
C VAL A 116 -7.45 -6.28 50.07
N LEU A 117 -7.20 -6.37 51.38
CA LEU A 117 -6.97 -5.23 52.29
C LEU A 117 -5.48 -5.02 52.66
N SER A 118 -5.15 -3.76 53.01
CA SER A 118 -4.11 -3.33 53.98
C SER A 118 -2.61 -3.63 53.67
N GLN A 119 -1.62 -2.81 54.08
CA GLN A 119 -1.56 -1.41 54.55
C GLN A 119 -0.13 -0.84 54.27
N PRO A 120 0.17 0.47 54.46
CA PRO A 120 1.33 1.14 53.85
C PRO A 120 2.56 1.31 54.76
N LEU A 121 3.70 1.69 54.16
CA LEU A 121 4.79 2.40 54.85
C LEU A 121 5.58 3.36 53.91
N LEU A 122 5.82 4.55 54.47
CA LEU A 122 6.89 5.55 54.21
C LEU A 122 7.09 6.26 52.86
N GLN A 123 7.05 7.59 52.97
CA GLN A 123 7.67 8.59 52.11
C GLN A 123 9.22 8.47 52.10
N GLY A 124 9.89 8.90 51.02
CA GLY A 124 11.36 8.94 50.93
C GLY A 124 11.88 9.69 49.69
N THR A 125 11.95 11.02 49.78
CA THR A 125 12.43 11.96 48.76
C THR A 125 13.82 11.70 48.16
N MET A 126 14.01 12.09 46.89
CA MET A 126 15.18 12.79 46.26
C MET A 126 16.62 12.36 46.65
N SER A 127 17.63 12.28 45.75
CA SER A 127 17.95 13.15 44.60
C SER A 127 19.10 12.57 43.76
N ASP A 128 19.19 12.99 42.49
CA ASP A 128 20.40 13.22 41.66
C ASP A 128 21.48 12.14 41.45
N GLY A 129 22.22 12.26 40.32
CA GLY A 129 23.58 11.72 40.19
C GLY A 129 23.88 10.95 38.90
N PHE A 130 24.14 11.66 37.79
CA PHE A 130 24.82 11.05 36.64
C PHE A 130 26.21 10.53 37.02
N HIS A 131 26.63 9.37 36.49
CA HIS A 131 27.88 9.24 35.71
C HIS A 131 28.08 7.81 35.15
N HIS A 132 28.31 7.71 33.83
CA HIS A 132 29.03 6.59 33.20
C HIS A 132 30.56 6.82 33.34
N PRO A 133 31.37 5.75 33.37
CA PRO A 133 32.13 5.41 32.15
C PRO A 133 32.22 3.89 31.87
N PHE A 134 33.17 3.50 31.00
CA PHE A 134 33.32 2.20 30.32
C PHE A 134 34.32 1.23 30.98
N ALA A 135 34.26 -0.04 30.53
CA ALA A 135 35.37 -0.97 30.22
C ALA A 135 35.78 -2.12 31.19
N GLN A 136 35.60 -3.34 30.66
CA GLN A 136 36.56 -4.46 30.52
C GLN A 136 36.90 -5.46 31.67
N TYR A 137 36.79 -6.74 31.27
CA TYR A 137 37.55 -7.96 31.64
C TYR A 137 37.78 -8.38 33.11
N GLY A 138 37.39 -9.63 33.42
CA GLY A 138 37.91 -10.40 34.57
C GLY A 138 37.16 -11.72 34.84
N HIS A 139 37.87 -12.85 34.90
CA HIS A 139 37.39 -14.12 35.50
C HIS A 139 37.39 -13.98 37.05
N THR A 140 36.86 -14.88 37.91
CA THR A 140 36.85 -16.37 37.88
C THR A 140 35.94 -16.95 38.99
N GLN A 141 35.80 -18.29 38.99
CA GLN A 141 35.53 -19.21 40.12
C GLN A 141 34.07 -19.61 40.50
N HIS A 142 33.85 -20.93 40.41
CA HIS A 142 32.86 -21.76 41.12
C HIS A 142 33.33 -22.06 42.56
N PRO A 143 32.43 -22.49 43.48
CA PRO A 143 32.16 -23.92 43.76
C PRO A 143 30.67 -24.29 43.49
N GLU A 144 30.15 -25.52 43.37
CA GLU A 144 30.36 -26.83 44.04
C GLU A 144 29.83 -26.88 45.50
N LEU A 145 29.12 -27.91 46.00
CA LEU A 145 28.59 -29.17 45.42
C LEU A 145 27.44 -29.73 46.32
N LEU A 146 27.01 -30.99 46.08
CA LEU A 146 25.95 -31.81 46.75
C LEU A 146 24.53 -31.60 46.18
N GLU A 147 23.92 -32.50 45.39
CA GLU A 147 23.61 -33.95 45.54
C GLU A 147 22.57 -34.30 46.61
N VAL A 148 21.43 -34.89 46.21
CA VAL A 148 21.10 -36.34 46.31
C VAL A 148 19.63 -36.63 45.89
N LYS A 149 19.44 -37.70 45.10
CA LYS A 149 18.26 -38.58 44.83
C LYS A 149 16.87 -38.19 45.39
N CYS A 150 15.80 -38.11 44.58
CA CYS A 150 15.06 -39.18 43.87
C CYS A 150 14.25 -40.13 44.77
N GLU A 151 12.92 -40.20 44.56
CA GLU A 151 12.17 -41.46 44.47
C GLU A 151 10.80 -41.25 43.76
N GLU A 152 10.22 -42.33 43.22
CA GLU A 152 9.00 -42.35 42.40
C GLU A 152 7.86 -43.09 43.12
N VAL A 153 6.59 -42.70 42.90
CA VAL A 153 5.44 -43.63 43.03
C VAL A 153 4.39 -43.32 41.95
N GLN A 154 3.87 -44.36 41.32
CA GLN A 154 2.82 -44.31 40.29
C GLN A 154 1.41 -44.45 40.90
N SER A 155 0.36 -43.97 40.23
CA SER A 155 -0.92 -44.70 40.14
C SER A 155 -1.78 -44.22 38.96
N ASP A 156 -2.62 -45.12 38.47
CA ASP A 156 -3.29 -45.06 37.17
C ASP A 156 -4.82 -44.79 37.26
N VAL A 157 -5.43 -44.49 36.10
CA VAL A 157 -6.78 -44.93 35.68
C VAL A 157 -8.09 -44.18 36.06
N GLN A 158 -8.83 -43.82 34.99
CA GLN A 158 -10.30 -43.69 34.76
C GLN A 158 -11.16 -42.52 35.32
N CYS A 159 -11.49 -41.59 34.41
CA CYS A 159 -12.82 -41.37 33.80
C CYS A 159 -14.10 -41.20 34.68
N LEU A 160 -14.78 -40.04 34.52
CA LEU A 160 -16.19 -39.94 34.05
C LEU A 160 -16.59 -38.46 33.80
N THR A 161 -17.70 -38.23 33.08
CA THR A 161 -18.26 -36.90 32.74
C THR A 161 -19.34 -36.43 33.73
N PRO A 162 -19.70 -35.13 33.69
CA PRO A 162 -21.12 -34.78 33.71
C PRO A 162 -21.52 -33.60 32.79
N GLU A 163 -22.81 -33.57 32.41
CA GLU A 163 -23.51 -32.43 31.78
C GLU A 163 -24.67 -31.93 32.70
N PRO A 164 -25.34 -30.78 32.40
CA PRO A 164 -26.05 -29.99 33.41
C PRO A 164 -27.60 -30.10 33.40
N PRO A 165 -28.26 -29.57 34.47
CA PRO A 165 -29.63 -29.06 34.40
C PRO A 165 -29.80 -27.70 35.14
N PRO A 166 -30.99 -27.06 35.19
CA PRO A 166 -31.82 -26.60 34.06
C PRO A 166 -32.28 -25.12 34.25
N SER A 167 -33.35 -24.68 33.58
CA SER A 167 -33.86 -23.28 33.56
C SER A 167 -35.32 -23.13 34.05
N MET A 168 -35.89 -21.91 33.94
CA MET A 168 -37.25 -21.43 34.34
C MET A 168 -37.40 -20.96 35.82
N SER A 169 -38.25 -19.97 36.18
CA SER A 169 -39.09 -19.01 35.42
C SER A 169 -39.52 -17.78 36.29
N TYR A 170 -40.16 -16.77 35.69
CA TYR A 170 -40.73 -15.56 36.32
C TYR A 170 -41.88 -15.80 37.33
N ILE A 171 -42.10 -14.87 38.27
CA ILE A 171 -43.39 -14.15 38.51
C ILE A 171 -43.23 -12.95 39.49
N GLN A 172 -44.20 -12.04 39.51
CA GLN A 172 -44.27 -10.73 40.20
C GLN A 172 -44.65 -10.79 41.68
N ASP A 173 -44.15 -9.83 42.49
CA ASP A 173 -44.90 -8.82 43.28
C ASP A 173 -43.86 -7.80 43.86
N SER A 174 -44.04 -6.50 44.12
CA SER A 174 -45.14 -5.52 44.31
C SER A 174 -45.35 -5.05 45.78
N GLY A 175 -45.57 -3.74 45.97
CA GLY A 175 -46.06 -3.13 47.23
C GLY A 175 -45.09 -2.26 48.09
N GLY A 176 -45.33 -0.93 48.08
CA GLY A 176 -45.09 0.01 49.21
C GLY A 176 -43.65 0.34 49.68
N GLU A 177 -43.42 1.43 50.43
CA GLU A 177 -44.20 2.67 50.61
C GLU A 177 -43.32 3.82 51.19
N GLN A 178 -43.95 4.93 51.57
CA GLN A 178 -43.41 6.26 51.99
C GLN A 178 -42.59 6.28 53.32
N GLU A 179 -41.89 7.35 53.74
CA GLU A 179 -41.69 8.71 53.17
C GLU A 179 -40.18 9.14 53.10
N GLU A 180 -39.55 10.17 53.72
CA GLU A 180 -39.91 11.24 54.70
C GLU A 180 -38.97 12.49 54.54
N GLU A 181 -38.83 13.33 55.58
CA GLU A 181 -38.30 14.72 55.60
C GLU A 181 -36.90 14.87 56.27
N ASP A 182 -36.23 16.04 56.38
CA ASP A 182 -36.07 17.25 55.55
C ASP A 182 -34.90 18.13 56.13
N ARG A 183 -34.43 19.11 55.35
CA ARG A 183 -33.81 20.41 55.71
C ARG A 183 -32.74 20.59 56.82
N ALA A 184 -31.61 21.13 56.32
CA ALA A 184 -31.06 22.46 56.62
C ALA A 184 -30.14 22.72 57.83
N MET A 185 -29.14 23.58 57.56
CA MET A 185 -28.42 24.42 58.52
C MET A 185 -28.17 25.80 57.88
N LEU A 186 -28.14 26.86 58.70
CA LEU A 186 -27.96 28.25 58.26
C LEU A 186 -26.68 28.87 58.83
N ASP A 187 -26.03 29.67 57.98
CA ASP A 187 -25.30 30.92 58.24
C ASP A 187 -24.51 31.12 59.56
N ARG A 188 -23.22 31.47 59.41
CA ARG A 188 -22.56 32.49 60.25
C ARG A 188 -21.39 33.17 59.55
N GLY A 189 -21.30 34.49 59.74
CA GLY A 189 -20.38 35.41 59.05
C GLY A 189 -19.00 35.66 59.70
N PRO A 190 -18.29 36.73 59.25
CA PRO A 190 -16.82 36.89 59.36
C PRO A 190 -16.37 37.81 60.52
N PRO A 191 -15.08 38.23 60.57
CA PRO A 191 -14.69 39.52 59.94
C PRO A 191 -13.24 39.65 59.38
N ASP A 192 -13.02 40.68 58.53
CA ASP A 192 -11.83 41.58 58.41
C ASP A 192 -10.37 41.06 58.28
N SER A 193 -9.35 41.72 57.67
CA SER A 193 -9.14 42.90 56.75
C SER A 193 -7.59 43.01 56.50
N PRO A 194 -6.94 44.03 55.84
CA PRO A 194 -7.34 44.99 54.78
C PRO A 194 -6.28 45.24 53.63
N ILE A 195 -6.68 46.00 52.60
CA ILE A 195 -5.91 46.99 51.78
C ILE A 195 -4.60 46.60 51.00
N SER A 196 -4.65 46.77 49.66
CA SER A 196 -3.81 47.76 48.94
C SER A 196 -4.49 48.22 47.63
N ARG A 197 -4.27 49.49 47.22
CA ARG A 197 -4.80 50.10 45.97
C ARG A 197 -3.67 50.42 44.99
N VAL A 198 -3.96 50.35 43.70
CA VAL A 198 -3.43 51.28 42.66
C VAL A 198 -4.60 51.64 41.74
N GLU A 199 -4.62 52.88 41.21
CA GLU A 199 -5.80 53.51 40.61
C GLU A 199 -5.68 53.68 39.07
N ILE A 200 -6.81 53.99 38.42
CA ILE A 200 -6.93 54.22 36.96
C ILE A 200 -7.65 55.56 36.73
N PRO A 201 -7.10 56.51 35.94
CA PRO A 201 -7.87 57.63 35.35
C PRO A 201 -8.66 57.12 34.11
N ALA A 202 -9.95 57.42 33.86
CA ALA A 202 -10.66 58.70 33.85
C ALA A 202 -10.13 59.68 32.77
N GLU A 203 -10.93 60.35 31.93
CA GLU A 203 -12.37 60.31 31.59
C GLU A 203 -12.55 60.95 30.16
N VAL A 204 -13.69 61.25 29.50
CA VAL A 204 -15.13 61.41 29.83
C VAL A 204 -16.02 61.01 28.60
N SER A 205 -17.30 61.41 28.55
CA SER A 205 -18.27 61.18 27.46
C SER A 205 -18.28 62.29 26.37
N ILE A 206 -19.22 62.33 25.42
CA ILE A 206 -20.47 63.13 25.49
C ILE A 206 -21.46 62.73 24.36
N SER A 207 -22.78 62.87 24.59
CA SER A 207 -23.87 62.67 23.61
C SER A 207 -24.37 64.00 22.99
N PRO A 208 -25.28 63.96 21.99
CA PRO A 208 -26.62 64.51 22.27
C PRO A 208 -27.78 63.75 21.59
N SER A 209 -29.02 64.22 21.83
CA SER A 209 -30.29 63.61 21.40
C SER A 209 -31.33 64.66 20.93
N GLY A 210 -32.39 64.22 20.23
CA GLY A 210 -33.61 65.00 19.91
C GLY A 210 -34.75 64.08 19.47
N PHE A 211 -35.97 64.13 20.05
CA PHE A 211 -37.08 65.09 19.82
C PHE A 211 -37.66 65.04 18.38
N SER A 212 -38.97 64.95 18.10
CA SER A 212 -40.18 64.59 18.90
C SER A 212 -41.43 64.44 17.97
N GLU A 213 -42.59 64.06 18.52
CA GLU A 213 -43.86 63.80 17.79
C GLU A 213 -44.61 65.06 17.29
N SER A 214 -45.54 64.88 16.33
CA SER A 214 -46.74 65.73 16.12
C SER A 214 -47.79 65.01 15.24
N ASN A 215 -48.97 65.60 15.02
CA ASN A 215 -50.25 64.85 14.97
C ASN A 215 -51.26 65.28 13.87
N MET A 216 -52.28 64.44 13.62
CA MET A 216 -53.63 64.71 13.05
C MET A 216 -53.90 64.99 11.54
N ALA A 217 -54.83 64.18 11.01
CA ALA A 217 -56.03 64.50 10.18
C ALA A 217 -55.96 65.03 8.72
N GLY A 218 -56.88 64.52 7.86
CA GLY A 218 -57.20 65.03 6.51
C GLY A 218 -58.06 64.04 5.68
N SER A 219 -59.09 64.50 4.95
CA SER A 219 -60.13 63.64 4.34
C SER A 219 -60.21 63.70 2.80
N SER A 220 -60.57 62.56 2.19
CA SER A 220 -61.32 62.37 0.92
C SER A 220 -60.81 62.98 -0.41
N GLY A 221 -60.69 62.15 -1.46
CA GLY A 221 -60.49 62.58 -2.86
C GLY A 221 -60.64 61.43 -3.89
N GLN A 222 -61.36 61.67 -4.99
CA GLN A 222 -61.86 60.65 -5.93
C GLN A 222 -60.82 59.96 -6.85
N GLN A 223 -61.12 58.70 -7.17
CA GLN A 223 -60.89 57.94 -8.42
C GLN A 223 -59.86 58.40 -9.49
N ARG A 224 -58.92 57.47 -9.79
CA ARG A 224 -58.46 57.01 -11.13
C ARG A 224 -58.51 58.00 -12.34
N PHE A 225 -57.36 58.22 -12.97
CA PHE A 225 -57.16 57.87 -14.40
C PHE A 225 -55.66 57.60 -14.72
N TRP A 226 -55.37 57.06 -15.91
CA TRP A 226 -54.05 56.50 -16.28
C TRP A 226 -53.12 57.44 -17.08
N ARG A 227 -51.82 57.45 -16.75
CA ARG A 227 -50.64 57.15 -17.61
C ARG A 227 -49.34 57.54 -16.87
N LYS A 228 -48.40 56.64 -16.56
CA LYS A 228 -47.43 55.94 -17.45
C LYS A 228 -46.52 56.87 -18.29
N ARG A 229 -45.48 57.47 -17.67
CA ARG A 229 -44.08 57.59 -18.19
C ARG A 229 -43.15 58.36 -17.24
N LYS A 230 -42.34 57.67 -16.43
CA LYS A 230 -40.98 58.04 -15.93
C LYS A 230 -40.49 57.11 -14.79
N VAL A 231 -40.35 55.82 -15.08
CA VAL A 231 -39.53 54.87 -14.30
C VAL A 231 -38.99 53.81 -15.26
N ARG A 232 -37.84 54.07 -15.89
CA ARG A 232 -37.09 53.06 -16.66
C ARG A 232 -35.58 53.36 -16.79
N GLU A 233 -35.02 54.03 -15.79
CA GLU A 233 -33.58 54.38 -15.74
C GLU A 233 -32.91 53.74 -14.50
N SER A 234 -33.61 53.68 -13.36
CA SER A 234 -33.04 53.25 -12.07
C SER A 234 -32.79 51.74 -11.87
N MET A 235 -33.08 50.86 -12.84
CA MET A 235 -32.82 49.41 -12.70
C MET A 235 -31.49 49.04 -13.36
N ASP A 236 -31.27 49.53 -14.58
CA ASP A 236 -30.05 49.23 -15.34
C ASP A 236 -28.82 49.91 -14.71
N GLU A 237 -28.99 51.09 -14.10
CA GLU A 237 -27.97 51.71 -13.23
C GLU A 237 -27.63 50.86 -12.00
N LEU A 238 -28.64 50.28 -11.33
CA LEU A 238 -28.44 49.42 -10.15
C LEU A 238 -27.70 48.13 -10.51
N ILE A 239 -28.03 47.53 -11.66
CA ILE A 239 -27.34 46.35 -12.19
C ILE A 239 -25.90 46.71 -12.58
N ALA A 240 -25.68 47.86 -13.24
CA ALA A 240 -24.34 48.33 -13.57
C ALA A 240 -23.48 48.60 -12.33
N GLN A 241 -24.03 49.22 -11.28
CA GLN A 241 -23.36 49.42 -10.00
C GLN A 241 -23.03 48.10 -9.29
N MET A 242 -23.94 47.12 -9.31
CA MET A 242 -23.69 45.80 -8.71
C MET A 242 -22.59 45.03 -9.45
N LEU A 243 -22.59 45.05 -10.79
CA LEU A 243 -21.55 44.42 -11.60
C LEU A 243 -20.19 45.13 -11.47
N ALA A 244 -20.16 46.46 -11.33
CA ALA A 244 -18.94 47.21 -11.05
C ALA A 244 -18.38 46.88 -9.65
N ALA A 245 -19.25 46.80 -8.63
CA ALA A 245 -18.86 46.39 -7.28
C ALA A 245 -18.34 44.95 -7.23
N GLN A 246 -18.94 44.03 -8.02
CA GLN A 246 -18.47 42.66 -8.15
C GLN A 246 -17.07 42.60 -8.79
N ARG A 247 -16.85 43.23 -9.96
CA ARG A 247 -15.52 43.27 -10.60
C ARG A 247 -14.45 43.85 -9.69
N ALA A 248 -14.75 44.97 -9.02
CA ALA A 248 -13.84 45.55 -8.04
C ALA A 248 -13.57 44.62 -6.84
N SER A 249 -14.47 43.69 -6.50
CA SER A 249 -14.20 42.65 -5.48
C SER A 249 -13.33 41.51 -6.02
N GLU A 250 -13.51 41.12 -7.28
CA GLU A 250 -12.72 40.10 -7.97
C GLU A 250 -11.28 40.59 -8.23
N GLU A 251 -11.10 41.83 -8.68
CA GLU A 251 -9.79 42.51 -8.84
C GLU A 251 -9.04 42.59 -7.50
N ARG A 252 -9.71 42.95 -6.40
CA ARG A 252 -9.10 42.96 -5.06
C ARG A 252 -8.76 41.58 -4.52
N PHE A 253 -9.49 40.54 -4.92
CA PHE A 253 -9.15 39.16 -4.59
C PHE A 253 -7.91 38.69 -5.36
N LEU A 254 -7.86 38.98 -6.67
CA LEU A 254 -6.69 38.67 -7.51
C LEU A 254 -5.43 39.38 -7.00
N GLN A 255 -5.50 40.67 -6.65
CA GLN A 255 -4.38 41.42 -6.07
C GLN A 255 -3.91 40.89 -4.69
N LEU A 256 -4.74 40.13 -3.96
CA LEU A 256 -4.36 39.50 -2.70
C LEU A 256 -3.69 38.14 -2.92
N GLU A 257 -4.15 37.34 -3.87
CA GLU A 257 -3.47 36.09 -4.25
C GLU A 257 -2.16 36.37 -5.00
N GLU A 258 -2.11 37.40 -5.86
CA GLU A 258 -0.87 37.83 -6.55
C GLU A 258 0.22 38.21 -5.55
N ARG A 259 -0.07 39.08 -4.57
CA ARG A 259 0.86 39.41 -3.47
C ARG A 259 1.25 38.21 -2.61
N ARG A 260 0.36 37.22 -2.47
CA ARG A 260 0.67 35.99 -1.74
C ARG A 260 1.63 35.11 -2.53
N MET A 261 1.44 34.98 -3.83
CA MET A 261 2.38 34.30 -4.74
C MET A 261 3.75 34.99 -4.74
N GLU A 262 3.80 36.33 -4.78
CA GLU A 262 5.04 37.11 -4.65
C GLU A 262 5.76 36.79 -3.32
N GLN A 263 5.03 36.76 -2.19
CA GLN A 263 5.60 36.46 -0.87
C GLN A 263 6.09 35.01 -0.74
N GLU A 264 5.36 34.04 -1.30
CA GLU A 264 5.77 32.63 -1.34
C GLU A 264 7.02 32.46 -2.25
N GLN A 265 7.09 33.16 -3.39
CA GLN A 265 8.27 33.17 -4.27
C GLN A 265 9.50 33.85 -3.64
N GLU A 266 9.36 35.01 -2.97
CA GLU A 266 10.46 35.62 -2.23
C GLU A 266 10.96 34.73 -1.08
N ALA A 267 10.07 33.96 -0.45
CA ALA A 267 10.45 33.01 0.60
C ALA A 267 11.25 31.84 0.04
N GLU A 268 10.85 31.32 -1.13
CA GLU A 268 11.57 30.25 -1.83
C GLU A 268 12.93 30.72 -2.37
N GLU A 269 13.04 31.92 -2.95
CA GLU A 269 14.35 32.51 -3.30
C GLU A 269 15.26 32.66 -2.09
N ARG A 270 14.72 33.12 -0.95
CA ARG A 270 15.50 33.25 0.30
C ARG A 270 15.98 31.89 0.80
N ARG A 271 15.15 30.85 0.70
CA ARG A 271 15.55 29.47 1.01
C ARG A 271 16.67 29.00 0.08
N LEU A 272 16.51 29.15 -1.23
CA LEU A 272 17.52 28.72 -2.22
C LEU A 272 18.87 29.42 -2.01
N ARG A 273 18.88 30.74 -1.72
CA ARG A 273 20.11 31.50 -1.39
C ARG A 273 20.77 31.05 -0.09
N LEU A 274 20.02 30.54 0.89
CA LEU A 274 20.57 29.95 2.12
C LEU A 274 21.12 28.54 1.87
N GLU A 275 20.43 27.75 1.04
CA GLU A 275 20.79 26.38 0.67
C GLU A 275 22.05 26.35 -0.22
N GLU A 276 22.17 27.26 -1.19
CA GLU A 276 23.40 27.48 -1.97
C GLU A 276 24.57 27.93 -1.09
N ARG A 277 24.34 28.88 -0.17
CA ARG A 277 25.38 29.34 0.78
C ARG A 277 25.85 28.21 1.68
N ARG A 278 24.96 27.32 2.11
CA ARG A 278 25.33 26.10 2.83
C ARG A 278 26.20 25.19 1.96
N LEU A 279 25.79 24.90 0.73
CA LEU A 279 26.57 24.09 -0.22
C LEU A 279 27.92 24.72 -0.63
N GLN A 280 28.10 26.03 -0.48
CA GLN A 280 29.41 26.69 -0.58
C GLN A 280 30.26 26.50 0.69
N LEU A 281 29.65 26.63 1.88
CA LEU A 281 30.34 26.40 3.16
C LEU A 281 30.78 24.94 3.32
N ASP A 282 29.91 24.00 2.96
CA ASP A 282 30.20 22.56 3.01
C ASP A 282 31.37 22.22 2.05
N ARG A 283 31.36 22.72 0.80
CA ARG A 283 32.50 22.57 -0.13
C ARG A 283 33.78 23.28 0.35
N GLN A 284 33.68 24.43 1.01
CA GLN A 284 34.85 25.07 1.63
C GLN A 284 35.38 24.27 2.83
N HIS A 285 34.50 23.59 3.57
CA HIS A 285 34.89 22.68 4.65
C HIS A 285 35.60 21.43 4.08
N GLU A 286 35.04 20.80 3.05
CA GLU A 286 35.69 19.70 2.32
C GLU A 286 37.07 20.10 1.79
N LEU A 287 37.20 21.24 1.11
CA LEU A 287 38.49 21.72 0.58
C LEU A 287 39.52 22.01 1.69
N ARG A 288 39.09 22.50 2.86
CA ARG A 288 39.97 22.62 4.04
C ARG A 288 40.36 21.25 4.60
N MET A 289 39.43 20.31 4.71
CA MET A 289 39.72 18.94 5.17
C MET A 289 40.68 18.23 4.21
N PHE A 290 40.50 18.34 2.90
CA PHE A 290 41.44 17.85 1.88
C PHE A 290 42.82 18.52 1.99
N SER A 291 42.87 19.83 2.25
CA SER A 291 44.13 20.56 2.44
C SER A 291 44.89 20.09 3.69
N LEU A 292 44.18 19.89 4.81
CA LEU A 292 44.74 19.33 6.05
C LEU A 292 45.20 17.89 5.86
N PHE A 293 44.43 17.07 5.14
CA PHE A 293 44.79 15.69 4.83
C PHE A 293 46.03 15.61 3.91
N ALA A 294 46.12 16.49 2.90
CA ALA A 294 47.30 16.63 2.06
C ALA A 294 48.54 17.11 2.85
N GLN A 295 48.36 17.99 3.84
CA GLN A 295 49.46 18.40 4.74
C GLN A 295 49.91 17.24 5.64
N MET A 296 49.00 16.45 6.21
CA MET A 296 49.36 15.24 6.97
C MET A 296 50.14 14.23 6.11
N LEU A 297 49.67 13.96 4.88
CA LEU A 297 50.36 13.09 3.92
C LEU A 297 51.73 13.67 3.51
N GLY A 298 51.87 14.99 3.43
CA GLY A 298 53.14 15.67 3.22
C GLY A 298 54.13 15.45 4.36
N MET A 299 53.67 15.48 5.62
CA MET A 299 54.53 15.20 6.80
C MET A 299 54.90 13.71 6.97
N LEU A 300 54.30 12.81 6.19
CA LEU A 300 54.61 11.37 6.17
C LEU A 300 55.62 10.97 5.07
N ARG A 301 56.19 11.93 4.32
CA ARG A 301 57.23 11.66 3.32
C ARG A 301 58.65 11.79 3.91
N PRO A 302 59.54 10.79 3.73
CA PRO A 302 60.95 10.91 4.12
C PRO A 302 61.67 12.06 3.41
N GLN A 303 62.59 12.72 4.11
CA GLN A 303 63.49 13.72 3.52
C GLN A 303 64.59 13.04 2.68
N GLY A 304 64.89 13.59 1.50
CA GLY A 304 65.91 13.09 0.58
C GLY A 304 66.49 14.20 -0.30
N SER A 305 67.60 14.76 0.16
CA SER A 305 68.63 15.56 -0.55
C SER A 305 68.35 16.11 -1.97
N ASP A 306 68.19 17.44 -2.02
CA ASP A 306 69.11 18.39 -2.69
C ASP A 306 69.20 18.49 -4.23
N GLY A 307 69.66 19.65 -4.71
CA GLY A 307 69.98 19.97 -6.11
C GLY A 307 68.81 20.58 -6.92
N GLY A 308 68.92 21.85 -7.32
CA GLY A 308 67.91 22.48 -8.17
C GLY A 308 68.42 23.61 -9.06
N GLN A 309 67.73 23.88 -10.16
CA GLN A 309 67.75 25.13 -10.94
C GLN A 309 66.56 25.20 -11.93
N HIS A 310 66.06 26.41 -12.18
CA HIS A 310 65.15 26.80 -13.29
C HIS A 310 65.97 27.48 -14.40
N PRO A 311 65.43 27.83 -15.60
CA PRO A 311 64.06 27.64 -16.17
C PRO A 311 64.13 26.70 -17.42
N SER A 312 63.26 26.68 -18.46
CA SER A 312 62.19 27.54 -18.99
C SER A 312 61.21 26.77 -19.91
N THR A 313 60.19 27.48 -20.43
CA THR A 313 59.36 27.21 -21.64
C THR A 313 59.98 26.27 -22.69
N GLU A 314 59.23 25.42 -23.42
CA GLU A 314 58.01 25.77 -24.18
C GLU A 314 57.03 24.57 -24.39
N SER A 315 56.26 24.51 -25.49
CA SER A 315 55.08 23.63 -25.64
C SER A 315 55.05 22.78 -26.93
N VAL A 316 54.21 21.73 -26.90
CA VAL A 316 53.75 20.89 -28.05
C VAL A 316 54.81 20.03 -28.76
N TYR A 317 54.69 18.69 -28.65
CA TYR A 317 54.28 17.83 -29.78
C TYR A 317 53.95 16.40 -29.32
N SER A 318 53.28 15.65 -30.19
CA SER A 318 52.75 14.29 -29.98
C SER A 318 53.73 13.18 -30.37
N HIS A 319 53.59 11.98 -29.78
CA HIS A 319 53.12 10.79 -30.50
C HIS A 319 52.80 9.61 -29.55
N GLU A 320 52.12 8.59 -30.07
CA GLU A 320 51.57 7.47 -29.31
C GLU A 320 52.61 6.47 -28.77
N ALA A 321 52.20 5.73 -27.74
CA ALA A 321 52.68 4.37 -27.47
C ALA A 321 51.50 3.53 -26.95
N GLU A 322 51.18 2.43 -27.63
CA GLU A 322 50.08 1.53 -27.22
C GLU A 322 50.44 0.73 -25.95
N PRO A 323 49.50 0.52 -25.01
CA PRO A 323 49.66 -0.46 -23.95
C PRO A 323 49.34 -1.87 -24.48
N MET A 324 50.36 -2.73 -24.56
CA MET A 324 50.17 -4.15 -24.91
C MET A 324 49.21 -4.88 -23.95
N SER A 325 48.51 -5.87 -24.49
CA SER A 325 47.47 -6.62 -23.79
C SER A 325 47.99 -7.46 -22.62
N ARG A 326 47.19 -7.51 -21.54
CA ARG A 326 47.20 -8.58 -20.54
C ARG A 326 45.79 -9.13 -20.37
N SER A 327 45.52 -10.26 -21.00
CA SER A 327 44.36 -11.09 -20.71
C SER A 327 44.50 -11.75 -19.32
N GLY A 328 43.40 -11.84 -18.57
CA GLY A 328 43.45 -12.38 -17.21
C GLY A 328 42.10 -12.34 -16.48
N THR A 329 41.27 -13.35 -16.74
CA THR A 329 40.20 -13.83 -15.83
C THR A 329 39.31 -12.75 -15.17
N ARG A 330 38.56 -12.02 -16.00
CA ARG A 330 37.25 -11.44 -15.63
C ARG A 330 36.25 -11.73 -16.77
N ASN A 331 34.96 -11.60 -16.46
CA ASN A 331 33.84 -11.68 -17.41
C ASN A 331 33.48 -13.08 -17.95
N VAL A 332 33.15 -14.00 -17.03
CA VAL A 332 32.23 -15.14 -17.32
C VAL A 332 30.90 -14.92 -16.58
N GLN A 333 30.93 -14.76 -15.25
CA GLN A 333 29.74 -14.39 -14.46
C GLN A 333 29.05 -13.09 -14.90
N GLU A 334 29.76 -12.18 -15.59
CA GLU A 334 29.18 -10.92 -16.09
C GLU A 334 28.35 -11.10 -17.37
N SER A 335 28.56 -12.14 -18.19
CA SER A 335 27.71 -12.40 -19.37
C SER A 335 26.42 -13.12 -18.99
N GLU A 336 26.49 -14.13 -18.10
CA GLU A 336 25.31 -14.83 -17.57
C GLU A 336 24.24 -13.85 -17.03
N LEU A 337 24.68 -12.83 -16.28
CA LEU A 337 23.79 -11.83 -15.69
C LEU A 337 23.14 -10.91 -16.73
N VAL A 338 23.74 -10.76 -17.91
CA VAL A 338 23.19 -9.97 -19.02
C VAL A 338 22.23 -10.82 -19.87
N GLU A 339 22.57 -12.08 -20.13
CA GLU A 339 21.74 -13.02 -20.89
C GLU A 339 20.47 -13.42 -20.13
N MET A 340 20.58 -13.80 -18.85
CA MET A 340 19.45 -14.30 -18.05
C MET A 340 18.32 -13.26 -17.84
N TYR A 341 18.63 -11.97 -17.97
CA TYR A 341 17.67 -10.87 -17.85
C TYR A 341 17.58 -10.00 -19.12
N ASN A 342 18.15 -10.44 -20.25
CA ASN A 342 18.16 -9.77 -21.55
C ASN A 342 18.51 -8.26 -21.47
N CYS A 343 19.54 -7.91 -20.68
CA CYS A 343 19.93 -6.53 -20.36
C CYS A 343 20.69 -5.80 -21.49
N ASN A 344 20.33 -6.09 -22.75
CA ASN A 344 20.97 -5.56 -23.97
C ASN A 344 20.57 -4.12 -24.33
N GLN A 345 20.13 -3.30 -23.36
CA GLN A 345 19.75 -1.90 -23.57
C GLN A 345 20.43 -0.98 -22.54
N PHE A 346 21.32 -0.12 -23.04
CA PHE A 346 21.92 1.05 -22.38
C PHE A 346 22.40 0.87 -20.94
N SER A 347 23.63 0.34 -20.78
CA SER A 347 24.41 0.56 -19.57
C SER A 347 24.80 2.04 -19.46
N SER A 348 24.35 2.73 -18.40
CA SER A 348 24.68 4.12 -18.12
C SER A 348 26.07 4.23 -17.48
N PRO A 349 26.99 5.07 -18.03
CA PRO A 349 28.30 5.31 -17.42
C PRO A 349 28.22 6.10 -16.11
N HIS A 350 27.04 6.62 -15.75
CA HIS A 350 26.79 7.34 -14.50
C HIS A 350 26.30 6.44 -13.36
N LEU A 351 26.12 5.13 -13.61
CA LEU A 351 25.70 4.14 -12.63
C LEU A 351 26.78 3.06 -12.44
N SER A 352 26.84 2.48 -11.24
CA SER A 352 27.62 1.25 -11.01
C SER A 352 27.01 0.06 -11.76
N THR A 353 27.75 -1.03 -11.95
CA THR A 353 27.22 -2.26 -12.59
C THR A 353 25.91 -2.73 -11.93
N ARG A 354 25.84 -2.74 -10.60
CA ARG A 354 24.59 -3.03 -9.85
C ARG A 354 23.50 -1.99 -10.12
N GLY A 355 23.85 -0.71 -10.23
CA GLY A 355 22.91 0.37 -10.59
C GLY A 355 22.33 0.20 -12.00
N ASN A 356 23.13 -0.24 -12.97
CA ASN A 356 22.68 -0.54 -14.32
C ASN A 356 21.77 -1.77 -14.34
N ILE A 357 22.15 -2.87 -13.67
CA ILE A 357 21.29 -4.06 -13.49
C ILE A 357 19.95 -3.65 -12.85
N LEU A 358 19.97 -2.85 -11.78
CA LEU A 358 18.77 -2.28 -11.14
C LEU A 358 17.90 -1.46 -12.11
N SER A 359 18.52 -0.67 -12.99
CA SER A 359 17.79 0.15 -13.96
C SER A 359 17.16 -0.64 -15.10
N SER A 360 17.71 -1.82 -15.41
CA SER A 360 17.31 -2.71 -16.51
C SER A 360 16.47 -3.92 -16.06
N PHE A 361 16.28 -4.14 -14.75
CA PHE A 361 15.45 -5.24 -14.18
C PHE A 361 13.92 -5.07 -14.42
N ARG A 362 13.54 -4.31 -15.44
CA ARG A 362 12.16 -3.91 -15.75
C ARG A 362 11.49 -4.93 -16.68
N GLY A 363 11.14 -6.09 -16.14
CA GLY A 363 10.41 -7.13 -16.88
C GLY A 363 9.01 -6.69 -17.35
N SER A 364 8.34 -7.51 -18.16
CA SER A 364 7.01 -7.23 -18.74
C SER A 364 5.92 -6.83 -17.73
N SER A 365 6.05 -7.27 -16.47
CA SER A 365 5.18 -6.82 -15.38
C SER A 365 5.25 -5.30 -15.13
N GLU A 366 6.39 -4.65 -15.37
CA GLU A 366 6.53 -3.19 -15.25
C GLU A 366 6.03 -2.46 -16.51
N GLU A 367 6.25 -3.01 -17.72
CA GLU A 367 5.67 -2.51 -18.99
C GLU A 367 4.15 -2.34 -18.85
N GLY A 368 3.45 -3.40 -18.43
CA GLY A 368 2.01 -3.37 -18.22
C GLY A 368 1.57 -2.52 -17.02
N TYR A 369 2.31 -2.53 -15.92
CA TYR A 369 1.98 -1.74 -14.74
C TYR A 369 2.14 -0.24 -14.96
N LYS A 370 3.15 0.17 -15.76
CA LYS A 370 3.34 1.54 -16.24
C LYS A 370 2.17 1.96 -17.14
N ALA A 371 1.85 1.17 -18.17
CA ALA A 371 0.74 1.45 -19.07
C ALA A 371 -0.58 1.62 -18.31
N TYR A 372 -0.85 0.77 -17.31
CA TYR A 372 -2.01 0.89 -16.41
C TYR A 372 -2.01 2.19 -15.56
N HIS A 373 -0.86 2.77 -15.23
CA HIS A 373 -0.81 4.07 -14.53
C HIS A 373 -1.03 5.26 -15.47
N GLU A 374 -0.58 5.14 -16.73
CA GLU A 374 -0.75 6.16 -17.77
C GLU A 374 -2.19 6.18 -18.32
N ASP A 375 -2.83 5.02 -18.45
CA ASP A 375 -4.21 4.84 -18.94
C ASP A 375 -5.07 4.02 -17.96
N LYS A 376 -5.24 4.52 -16.73
CA LYS A 376 -5.99 3.83 -15.66
C LYS A 376 -7.50 3.85 -15.90
N TYR A 377 -8.18 2.70 -15.80
CA TYR A 377 -9.65 2.64 -15.74
C TYR A 377 -10.21 3.37 -14.51
N ASP A 378 -11.19 4.24 -14.76
CA ASP A 378 -12.01 4.92 -13.75
C ASP A 378 -13.46 5.00 -14.23
N GLU A 379 -14.43 4.81 -13.32
CA GLU A 379 -15.86 4.76 -13.68
C GLU A 379 -16.34 6.04 -14.40
N ASP A 380 -15.91 7.21 -13.92
CA ASP A 380 -16.42 8.51 -14.36
C ASP A 380 -15.43 9.23 -15.29
N LYS A 381 -14.12 9.06 -15.05
CA LYS A 381 -13.06 9.85 -15.71
C LYS A 381 -12.42 9.16 -16.90
N ASN A 382 -12.35 7.83 -16.89
CA ASN A 382 -11.72 7.06 -17.97
C ASN A 382 -12.34 5.65 -18.08
N PRO A 383 -13.59 5.55 -18.57
CA PRO A 383 -14.27 4.25 -18.73
C PRO A 383 -13.62 3.36 -19.81
N ASN A 384 -12.75 3.92 -20.66
CA ASN A 384 -12.03 3.18 -21.70
C ASN A 384 -10.65 2.69 -21.25
N GLY A 385 -10.13 3.17 -20.12
CA GLY A 385 -8.80 2.82 -19.62
C GLY A 385 -8.64 1.36 -19.20
N ILE A 386 -7.40 0.98 -18.89
CA ILE A 386 -6.96 -0.37 -18.56
C ILE A 386 -7.51 -0.81 -17.20
N ILE A 387 -8.20 -1.95 -17.17
CA ILE A 387 -8.60 -2.65 -15.95
C ILE A 387 -7.44 -3.56 -15.52
N ASN A 388 -7.05 -3.49 -14.25
CA ASN A 388 -5.90 -4.24 -13.72
C ASN A 388 -6.33 -5.45 -12.88
N PHE A 389 -6.14 -6.63 -13.48
CA PHE A 389 -6.21 -7.95 -12.84
C PHE A 389 -4.83 -8.64 -12.75
N GLY A 390 -3.74 -7.96 -13.08
CA GLY A 390 -2.37 -8.48 -12.94
C GLY A 390 -1.82 -8.26 -11.53
N THR A 391 -2.00 -7.06 -10.98
CA THR A 391 -1.47 -6.69 -9.65
C THR A 391 -2.29 -7.36 -8.54
N SER A 392 -1.60 -8.17 -7.73
CA SER A 392 -2.17 -8.89 -6.59
C SER A 392 -2.53 -7.93 -5.44
N GLU A 393 -3.75 -7.39 -5.50
CA GLU A 393 -4.38 -6.60 -4.44
C GLU A 393 -5.82 -7.04 -4.20
N ASN A 394 -6.17 -7.24 -2.93
CA ASN A 394 -7.56 -7.38 -2.52
C ASN A 394 -8.19 -5.98 -2.39
N LYS A 395 -9.13 -5.65 -3.29
CA LYS A 395 -9.83 -4.35 -3.31
C LYS A 395 -11.27 -4.46 -2.78
N LEU A 396 -11.71 -5.68 -2.44
CA LEU A 396 -13.09 -5.99 -2.06
C LEU A 396 -13.50 -5.45 -0.68
N CYS A 397 -12.54 -5.14 0.20
CA CYS A 397 -12.79 -4.78 1.60
C CYS A 397 -12.22 -3.40 2.01
N PHE A 398 -11.93 -2.53 1.03
CA PHE A 398 -11.47 -1.16 1.27
C PHE A 398 -12.48 -0.31 2.07
N ASP A 399 -13.78 -0.60 1.96
CA ASP A 399 -14.84 0.01 2.76
C ASP A 399 -14.71 -0.31 4.26
N LEU A 400 -14.48 -1.58 4.60
CA LEU A 400 -14.28 -2.05 5.97
C LEU A 400 -12.96 -1.52 6.56
N MET A 401 -11.88 -1.60 5.79
CA MET A 401 -10.56 -1.11 6.21
C MET A 401 -10.53 0.40 6.40
N SER A 402 -11.06 1.17 5.45
CA SER A 402 -11.16 2.63 5.58
C SER A 402 -11.98 3.01 6.82
N LYS A 403 -13.09 2.30 7.09
CA LYS A 403 -13.91 2.52 8.29
C LYS A 403 -13.16 2.16 9.59
N ARG A 404 -12.44 1.03 9.66
CA ARG A 404 -11.67 0.66 10.88
C ARG A 404 -10.53 1.66 11.12
N LEU A 405 -9.67 1.87 10.12
CA LEU A 405 -8.43 2.68 10.23
C LEU A 405 -8.67 4.17 10.54
N THR A 406 -9.90 4.67 10.37
CA THR A 406 -10.31 6.05 10.68
C THR A 406 -11.00 6.23 12.04
N GLN A 407 -11.21 5.15 12.82
CA GLN A 407 -11.73 5.25 14.18
C GLN A 407 -10.72 5.89 15.16
N SER A 408 -11.20 6.43 16.28
CA SER A 408 -10.39 7.25 17.20
C SER A 408 -9.32 6.46 17.96
N ASP A 409 -9.60 5.20 18.32
CA ASP A 409 -8.63 4.26 18.88
C ASP A 409 -7.45 4.03 17.91
N MET A 410 -7.73 3.97 16.61
CA MET A 410 -6.72 3.79 15.57
C MET A 410 -5.88 5.03 15.27
N ASN A 411 -6.13 6.19 15.90
CA ASN A 411 -5.50 7.46 15.53
C ASN A 411 -4.85 8.20 16.72
N VAL A 412 -4.48 7.46 17.75
CA VAL A 412 -3.66 7.96 18.87
C VAL A 412 -2.22 8.22 18.41
N ILE A 413 -1.64 9.34 18.85
CA ILE A 413 -0.22 9.67 18.67
C ILE A 413 0.30 10.15 20.03
N GLU A 414 1.16 9.35 20.65
CA GLU A 414 1.83 9.65 21.92
C GLU A 414 3.33 9.92 21.67
N PRO A 415 4.03 10.72 22.50
CA PRO A 415 5.43 11.06 22.28
C PRO A 415 6.40 9.87 22.06
N PRO A 416 6.26 8.70 22.73
CA PRO A 416 7.11 7.54 22.46
C PRO A 416 6.95 6.95 21.04
N LEU A 417 5.80 7.15 20.39
CA LEU A 417 5.56 6.71 19.01
C LEU A 417 6.26 7.61 17.97
N LEU A 418 6.81 8.75 18.40
CA LEU A 418 7.58 9.68 17.56
C LEU A 418 9.10 9.49 17.71
N GLN A 419 9.53 8.48 18.49
CA GLN A 419 10.93 8.14 18.75
C GLN A 419 11.32 6.86 18.00
N TYR A 420 12.61 6.55 17.95
CA TYR A 420 13.07 5.26 17.42
C TYR A 420 12.59 4.11 18.33
N PRO A 421 11.98 3.04 17.77
CA PRO A 421 11.64 1.85 18.53
C PRO A 421 12.89 0.99 18.79
N ASP A 422 12.71 -0.07 19.57
CA ASP A 422 13.51 -1.30 19.44
C ASP A 422 13.58 -1.71 17.95
N TRP A 423 14.77 -2.10 17.47
CA TRP A 423 15.00 -2.49 16.07
C TRP A 423 14.26 -3.78 15.67
N LYS A 424 13.82 -4.62 16.61
CA LYS A 424 12.87 -5.70 16.33
C LYS A 424 11.44 -5.18 16.07
N GLY A 425 11.12 -3.95 16.46
CA GLY A 425 9.79 -3.35 16.56
C GLY A 425 9.37 -3.10 18.02
N HIS A 426 8.41 -2.20 18.26
CA HIS A 426 7.93 -1.92 19.62
C HIS A 426 7.38 -3.19 20.29
N GLY A 427 7.82 -3.46 21.53
CA GLY A 427 7.43 -4.65 22.28
C GLY A 427 5.91 -4.88 22.37
N PHE A 428 5.10 -3.82 22.55
CA PHE A 428 3.63 -3.94 22.59
C PHE A 428 3.03 -4.52 21.31
N LEU A 429 3.67 -4.31 20.16
CA LEU A 429 3.24 -4.83 18.87
C LEU A 429 3.83 -6.21 18.60
N ARG A 430 5.11 -6.43 18.93
CA ARG A 430 5.74 -7.77 18.84
C ARG A 430 4.94 -8.81 19.62
N GLU A 431 4.51 -8.43 20.83
CA GLU A 431 3.63 -9.20 21.69
C GLU A 431 2.23 -9.43 21.10
N GLU A 432 1.61 -8.42 20.48
CA GLU A 432 0.29 -8.61 19.85
C GLU A 432 0.39 -9.48 18.59
N VAL A 433 1.44 -9.35 17.79
CA VAL A 433 1.74 -10.23 16.65
C VAL A 433 1.93 -11.67 17.12
N ALA A 434 2.68 -11.91 18.19
CA ALA A 434 2.88 -13.26 18.73
C ALA A 434 1.56 -13.87 19.21
N ARG A 435 0.72 -13.12 19.94
CA ARG A 435 -0.64 -13.57 20.33
C ARG A 435 -1.56 -13.78 19.12
N PHE A 436 -1.43 -12.97 18.08
CA PHE A 436 -2.24 -13.05 16.86
C PHE A 436 -1.90 -14.30 16.06
N LEU A 437 -0.61 -14.54 15.80
CA LEU A 437 -0.11 -15.76 15.16
C LEU A 437 -0.48 -17.00 15.98
N THR A 438 -0.32 -16.97 17.32
CA THR A 438 -0.75 -18.08 18.20
C THR A 438 -2.21 -18.52 17.91
N TYR A 439 -3.11 -17.56 17.77
CA TYR A 439 -4.54 -17.81 17.53
C TYR A 439 -4.84 -18.25 16.09
N TYR A 440 -4.38 -17.48 15.11
CA TYR A 440 -4.76 -17.71 13.70
C TYR A 440 -3.98 -18.86 13.04
N CYS A 441 -2.71 -19.03 13.40
CA CYS A 441 -1.93 -20.20 13.00
C CYS A 441 -2.28 -21.45 13.83
N LYS A 442 -3.14 -21.34 14.85
CA LYS A 442 -3.51 -22.43 15.79
C LYS A 442 -2.27 -23.09 16.42
N ALA A 443 -1.35 -22.28 16.94
CA ALA A 443 -0.12 -22.80 17.52
C ALA A 443 -0.43 -23.62 18.81
N PRO A 444 0.21 -24.79 19.01
CA PRO A 444 -0.05 -25.67 20.14
C PRO A 444 0.39 -25.07 21.49
N SER A 445 1.26 -24.07 21.46
CA SER A 445 1.72 -23.30 22.63
C SER A 445 1.79 -21.80 22.31
N PRO A 446 1.65 -20.91 23.31
CA PRO A 446 1.80 -19.47 23.11
C PRO A 446 3.15 -19.09 22.50
N LEU A 447 3.12 -18.32 21.41
CA LEU A 447 4.31 -17.79 20.77
C LEU A 447 4.82 -16.55 21.52
N SER A 448 6.14 -16.30 21.50
CA SER A 448 6.79 -15.18 22.21
C SER A 448 7.02 -13.97 21.30
N GLY A 449 6.79 -12.76 21.80
CA GLY A 449 7.14 -11.51 21.09
C GLY A 449 8.65 -11.32 20.88
N GLU A 450 9.52 -11.98 21.65
CA GLU A 450 10.98 -11.89 21.44
C GLU A 450 11.46 -12.62 20.19
N ASN A 451 10.65 -13.54 19.66
CA ASN A 451 10.87 -14.25 18.40
C ASN A 451 10.31 -13.48 17.18
N VAL A 452 9.70 -12.30 17.39
CA VAL A 452 9.08 -11.48 16.33
C VAL A 452 10.01 -10.34 15.90
N VAL A 453 10.15 -10.15 14.58
CA VAL A 453 10.82 -8.99 13.96
C VAL A 453 9.90 -8.35 12.93
N ILE A 454 9.86 -7.01 12.89
CA ILE A 454 8.87 -6.23 12.12
C ILE A 454 9.56 -5.33 11.11
N LEU A 455 9.36 -5.60 9.82
CA LEU A 455 9.86 -4.78 8.71
C LEU A 455 8.71 -4.26 7.81
N ASN A 456 9.05 -3.41 6.84
CA ASN A 456 8.12 -2.70 5.95
C ASN A 456 7.53 -3.58 4.81
N GLY A 457 7.14 -4.81 5.16
CA GLY A 457 6.46 -5.81 4.35
C GLY A 457 7.33 -6.98 3.90
N CYS A 458 6.70 -8.09 3.50
CA CYS A 458 7.38 -9.37 3.24
C CYS A 458 8.50 -9.31 2.19
N GLY A 459 8.44 -8.41 1.20
CA GLY A 459 9.55 -8.20 0.26
C GLY A 459 10.86 -7.83 0.96
N SER A 460 10.80 -6.92 1.94
CA SER A 460 11.99 -6.53 2.72
C SER A 460 12.41 -7.57 3.76
N LEU A 461 11.49 -8.47 4.16
CA LEU A 461 11.87 -9.68 4.92
C LEU A 461 12.63 -10.66 4.04
N PHE A 462 12.21 -10.91 2.80
CA PHE A 462 12.99 -11.70 1.83
C PHE A 462 14.38 -11.09 1.60
N SER A 463 14.48 -9.78 1.34
CA SER A 463 15.77 -9.07 1.19
C SER A 463 16.68 -9.24 2.41
N SER A 464 16.11 -9.11 3.61
CA SER A 464 16.87 -9.16 4.87
C SER A 464 17.28 -10.59 5.23
N LEU A 465 16.41 -11.59 4.99
CA LEU A 465 16.75 -12.99 5.20
C LEU A 465 17.82 -13.46 4.22
N ALA A 466 17.76 -13.07 2.94
CA ALA A 466 18.83 -13.37 1.98
C ALA A 466 20.18 -12.78 2.42
N ALA A 467 20.19 -11.53 2.90
CA ALA A 467 21.41 -10.87 3.39
C ALA A 467 21.93 -11.39 4.74
N VAL A 468 21.17 -12.24 5.45
CA VAL A 468 21.54 -12.82 6.77
C VAL A 468 21.82 -14.33 6.67
N LEU A 469 21.28 -15.02 5.67
CA LEU A 469 21.39 -16.48 5.50
C LEU A 469 22.39 -16.93 4.43
N CYS A 470 22.92 -16.01 3.60
CA CYS A 470 23.65 -16.35 2.39
C CYS A 470 24.84 -15.41 2.14
N ASP A 471 26.00 -16.00 1.82
CA ASP A 471 27.19 -15.28 1.36
C ASP A 471 27.13 -15.03 -0.17
N PRO A 472 27.87 -14.05 -0.73
CA PRO A 472 27.93 -13.81 -2.16
C PRO A 472 28.38 -15.06 -2.96
N GLY A 473 27.46 -15.63 -3.75
CA GLY A 473 27.66 -16.88 -4.49
C GLY A 473 26.80 -18.05 -4.00
N ASP A 474 26.18 -17.92 -2.83
CA ASP A 474 25.13 -18.83 -2.37
C ASP A 474 23.84 -18.68 -3.17
N SER A 475 22.94 -19.65 -3.00
CA SER A 475 21.64 -19.69 -3.67
C SER A 475 20.51 -20.20 -2.77
N ILE A 476 19.27 -19.94 -3.17
CA ILE A 476 18.04 -20.32 -2.44
C ILE A 476 17.11 -21.10 -3.37
N LEU A 477 16.66 -22.26 -2.91
CA LEU A 477 15.77 -23.16 -3.62
C LEU A 477 14.31 -22.67 -3.55
N ILE A 478 13.60 -22.67 -4.67
CA ILE A 478 12.17 -22.31 -4.74
C ILE A 478 11.48 -23.11 -5.85
N ALA A 479 10.20 -23.45 -5.67
CA ALA A 479 9.43 -24.14 -6.69
C ALA A 479 8.73 -23.18 -7.66
N THR A 480 8.59 -23.56 -8.93
CA THR A 480 7.96 -22.70 -9.96
C THR A 480 6.68 -23.33 -10.52
N PRO A 481 5.63 -22.54 -10.85
CA PRO A 481 5.59 -21.08 -10.87
C PRO A 481 5.44 -20.43 -9.48
N PHE A 482 6.12 -19.31 -9.23
CA PHE A 482 6.03 -18.52 -8.00
C PHE A 482 5.92 -17.02 -8.29
N TYR A 483 5.56 -16.20 -7.31
CA TYR A 483 5.51 -14.74 -7.51
C TYR A 483 6.91 -14.13 -7.73
N GLY A 484 7.25 -13.79 -8.99
CA GLY A 484 8.57 -13.26 -9.39
C GLY A 484 9.05 -11.97 -8.69
N GLY A 485 8.18 -11.28 -7.93
CA GLY A 485 8.62 -10.24 -6.98
C GLY A 485 9.52 -10.77 -5.86
N ILE A 486 9.53 -12.08 -5.61
CA ILE A 486 10.49 -12.75 -4.73
C ILE A 486 11.90 -12.71 -5.34
N THR A 487 12.05 -13.00 -6.64
CA THR A 487 13.33 -12.87 -7.36
C THR A 487 13.93 -11.48 -7.19
N GLN A 488 13.12 -10.43 -7.40
CA GLN A 488 13.51 -9.04 -7.13
C GLN A 488 13.90 -8.81 -5.67
N SER A 489 13.09 -9.28 -4.72
CA SER A 489 13.31 -9.07 -3.28
C SER A 489 14.61 -9.69 -2.78
N ILE A 490 14.95 -10.89 -3.27
CA ILE A 490 16.19 -11.59 -2.94
C ILE A 490 17.38 -10.92 -3.66
N PHE A 491 17.35 -10.89 -4.99
CA PHE A 491 18.51 -10.53 -5.83
C PHE A 491 18.93 -9.06 -5.71
N LEU A 492 18.00 -8.11 -5.70
CA LEU A 492 18.34 -6.68 -5.84
C LEU A 492 19.10 -6.12 -4.63
N TYR A 493 18.93 -6.70 -3.44
CA TYR A 493 19.63 -6.28 -2.22
C TYR A 493 20.91 -7.09 -1.97
N SER A 494 20.84 -8.41 -2.11
CA SER A 494 21.88 -9.36 -1.70
C SER A 494 22.76 -9.91 -2.83
N GLY A 495 22.29 -9.86 -4.08
CA GLY A 495 22.93 -10.51 -5.24
C GLY A 495 22.71 -12.02 -5.34
N ILE A 496 22.01 -12.63 -4.38
CA ILE A 496 21.74 -14.07 -4.33
C ILE A 496 20.84 -14.52 -5.50
N LYS A 497 21.21 -15.64 -6.14
CA LYS A 497 20.42 -16.29 -7.21
C LYS A 497 19.41 -17.28 -6.60
N LEU A 498 18.30 -17.50 -7.31
CA LEU A 498 17.34 -18.56 -6.99
C LEU A 498 17.64 -19.82 -7.81
N VAL A 499 17.38 -20.99 -7.23
CA VAL A 499 17.42 -22.30 -7.92
C VAL A 499 15.99 -22.81 -8.07
N TYR A 500 15.61 -23.18 -9.29
CA TYR A 500 14.22 -23.44 -9.67
C TYR A 500 13.86 -24.94 -9.67
N VAL A 501 12.98 -25.33 -8.76
CA VAL A 501 12.31 -26.64 -8.76
C VAL A 501 11.08 -26.53 -9.67
N HIS A 502 11.29 -26.73 -10.97
CA HIS A 502 10.23 -26.62 -11.97
C HIS A 502 9.11 -27.65 -11.74
N LEU A 503 7.86 -27.17 -11.71
CA LEU A 503 6.67 -28.01 -11.60
C LEU A 503 5.89 -27.96 -12.91
N GLU A 504 5.25 -29.07 -13.26
CA GLU A 504 4.55 -29.29 -14.53
C GLU A 504 3.04 -29.33 -14.29
N SER A 505 2.22 -28.87 -15.24
CA SER A 505 0.76 -29.00 -15.18
C SER A 505 0.28 -30.43 -15.41
N LYS A 506 1.11 -31.27 -16.05
CA LYS A 506 0.78 -32.66 -16.37
C LYS A 506 0.68 -33.53 -15.12
N VAL A 507 -0.51 -34.09 -14.89
CA VAL A 507 -0.73 -35.09 -13.84
C VAL A 507 -0.21 -36.46 -14.30
N VAL A 508 0.82 -36.96 -13.63
CA VAL A 508 1.48 -38.24 -13.99
C VAL A 508 0.92 -39.44 -13.20
N ALA A 509 0.30 -39.21 -12.04
CA ALA A 509 -0.29 -40.24 -11.18
C ALA A 509 -1.72 -39.86 -10.75
N PRO A 510 -2.67 -40.80 -10.57
CA PRO A 510 -4.07 -40.49 -10.27
C PRO A 510 -4.32 -39.69 -8.98
N SER A 511 -3.37 -39.70 -8.04
CA SER A 511 -3.42 -38.97 -6.76
C SER A 511 -2.66 -37.64 -6.79
N ALA A 512 -2.02 -37.27 -7.90
CA ALA A 512 -1.21 -36.07 -8.00
C ALA A 512 -2.02 -34.87 -8.53
N ARG A 513 -1.61 -33.66 -8.14
CA ARG A 513 -2.19 -32.40 -8.67
C ARG A 513 -1.29 -31.75 -9.73
N PRO A 514 -1.85 -30.96 -10.67
CA PRO A 514 -1.07 -30.05 -11.51
C PRO A 514 -0.16 -29.18 -10.65
N PHE A 515 1.08 -28.97 -11.10
CA PHE A 515 2.12 -28.22 -10.39
C PHE A 515 2.37 -28.70 -8.95
N GLN A 516 2.35 -30.02 -8.69
CA GLN A 516 2.71 -30.55 -7.38
C GLN A 516 4.23 -30.54 -7.14
N LEU A 517 4.62 -29.95 -6.01
CA LEU A 517 5.95 -30.07 -5.39
C LEU A 517 6.06 -31.40 -4.65
N THR A 518 7.21 -32.07 -4.76
CA THR A 518 7.50 -33.32 -4.04
C THR A 518 8.93 -33.30 -3.52
N VAL A 519 9.21 -34.07 -2.47
CA VAL A 519 10.57 -34.26 -1.94
C VAL A 519 11.52 -34.79 -3.01
N GLN A 520 11.07 -35.67 -3.90
CA GLN A 520 11.89 -36.18 -5.00
C GLN A 520 12.38 -35.06 -5.94
N LYS A 521 11.53 -34.09 -6.27
CA LYS A 521 11.91 -32.93 -7.10
C LYS A 521 12.87 -32.00 -6.36
N LEU A 522 12.63 -31.77 -5.07
CA LEU A 522 13.52 -31.00 -4.19
C LEU A 522 14.92 -31.64 -4.13
N GLU A 523 15.00 -32.97 -3.99
CA GLU A 523 16.25 -33.74 -3.96
C GLU A 523 16.97 -33.73 -5.31
N SER A 524 16.28 -33.94 -6.44
CA SER A 524 16.91 -33.90 -7.76
C SER A 524 17.46 -32.51 -8.10
N THR A 525 16.69 -31.44 -7.88
CA THR A 525 17.14 -30.08 -8.17
C THR A 525 18.27 -29.64 -7.24
N LEU A 526 18.23 -30.01 -5.95
CA LEU A 526 19.34 -29.75 -5.02
C LEU A 526 20.62 -30.49 -5.42
N GLN A 527 20.50 -31.71 -5.97
CA GLN A 527 21.65 -32.49 -6.43
C GLN A 527 22.28 -31.89 -7.69
N SER A 528 21.48 -31.59 -8.73
CA SER A 528 22.00 -30.96 -9.95
C SER A 528 22.62 -29.59 -9.66
N ALA A 529 22.00 -28.77 -8.81
CA ALA A 529 22.57 -27.48 -8.40
C ALA A 529 23.94 -27.64 -7.71
N ARG A 530 24.16 -28.71 -6.92
CA ARG A 530 25.47 -29.02 -6.31
C ARG A 530 26.50 -29.50 -7.32
N GLU A 531 26.08 -30.26 -8.33
CA GLU A 531 26.94 -30.72 -9.44
C GLU A 531 27.38 -29.55 -10.33
N GLU A 532 26.52 -28.53 -10.47
CA GLU A 532 26.82 -27.22 -11.08
C GLU A 532 27.64 -26.29 -10.17
N GLY A 533 27.99 -26.72 -8.95
CA GLY A 533 28.79 -25.94 -7.99
C GLY A 533 28.02 -24.89 -7.18
N SER A 534 26.69 -24.90 -7.23
CA SER A 534 25.83 -23.96 -6.48
C SER A 534 25.74 -24.33 -4.99
N SER A 535 25.97 -23.34 -4.14
CA SER A 535 25.91 -23.47 -2.67
C SER A 535 24.52 -23.09 -2.16
N VAL A 536 23.58 -24.04 -2.22
CA VAL A 536 22.20 -23.84 -1.75
C VAL A 536 22.16 -23.76 -0.22
N LYS A 537 21.62 -22.67 0.33
CA LYS A 537 21.53 -22.42 1.79
C LYS A 537 20.12 -22.51 2.38
N ALA A 538 19.09 -22.22 1.58
CA ALA A 538 17.71 -22.17 2.04
C ALA A 538 16.70 -22.70 1.01
N LEU A 539 15.48 -22.98 1.48
CA LEU A 539 14.29 -23.33 0.72
C LEU A 539 13.18 -22.31 1.02
N ILE A 540 12.53 -21.77 0.00
CA ILE A 540 11.31 -20.96 0.13
C ILE A 540 10.08 -21.84 -0.13
N LEU A 541 9.12 -21.81 0.80
CA LEU A 541 7.78 -22.39 0.67
C LEU A 541 6.74 -21.27 0.75
N ILE A 542 5.69 -21.33 -0.06
CA ILE A 542 4.61 -20.32 -0.09
C ILE A 542 3.27 -21.02 0.16
N ASN A 543 2.59 -20.70 1.26
CA ASN A 543 1.43 -21.46 1.74
C ASN A 543 0.38 -20.55 2.42
N PRO A 544 -0.78 -20.26 1.81
CA PRO A 544 -1.23 -20.67 0.48
C PRO A 544 -0.39 -20.16 -0.70
N HIS A 545 -0.27 -20.98 -1.73
CA HIS A 545 0.65 -20.79 -2.85
C HIS A 545 0.17 -19.77 -3.89
N ASN A 546 1.09 -18.97 -4.43
CA ASN A 546 0.81 -17.89 -5.39
C ASN A 546 1.77 -18.03 -6.59
N PRO A 547 1.27 -18.44 -7.77
CA PRO A 547 -0.06 -18.09 -8.31
C PRO A 547 -1.13 -19.18 -8.28
N LEU A 548 -0.83 -20.39 -7.80
CA LEU A 548 -1.71 -21.57 -7.99
C LEU A 548 -3.00 -21.58 -7.14
N GLY A 549 -2.98 -20.95 -5.96
CA GLY A 549 -4.05 -21.05 -4.95
C GLY A 549 -4.01 -22.35 -4.14
N ASP A 550 -3.09 -23.26 -4.43
CA ASP A 550 -2.92 -24.51 -3.71
C ASP A 550 -2.45 -24.29 -2.26
N VAL A 551 -2.97 -25.10 -1.34
CA VAL A 551 -2.54 -25.18 0.06
C VAL A 551 -1.71 -26.46 0.23
N TYR A 552 -0.65 -26.43 1.04
CA TYR A 552 0.06 -27.65 1.44
C TYR A 552 -0.67 -28.33 2.61
N SER A 553 -0.83 -29.64 2.51
CA SER A 553 -1.24 -30.46 3.66
C SER A 553 -0.17 -30.44 4.75
N ALA A 554 -0.58 -30.73 6.00
CA ALA A 554 0.38 -30.86 7.11
C ALA A 554 1.46 -31.92 6.84
N THR A 555 1.11 -32.99 6.10
CA THR A 555 2.04 -34.04 5.67
C THR A 555 3.06 -33.51 4.65
N GLU A 556 2.62 -32.85 3.57
CA GLU A 556 3.54 -32.24 2.58
C GLU A 556 4.48 -31.23 3.26
N MET A 557 3.96 -30.38 4.14
CA MET A 557 4.76 -29.41 4.90
C MET A 557 5.82 -30.12 5.77
N LEU A 558 5.45 -31.17 6.51
CA LEU A 558 6.38 -31.93 7.33
C LEU A 558 7.46 -32.65 6.51
N GLU A 559 7.09 -33.21 5.36
CA GLU A 559 8.01 -33.84 4.40
C GLU A 559 9.04 -32.84 3.85
N PHE A 560 8.61 -31.62 3.49
CA PHE A 560 9.52 -30.56 3.02
C PHE A 560 10.46 -30.05 4.12
N LEU A 561 9.99 -29.97 5.37
CA LEU A 561 10.81 -29.57 6.52
C LEU A 561 11.84 -30.65 6.92
N GLU A 562 11.47 -31.93 6.93
CA GLU A 562 12.42 -33.03 7.14
C GLU A 562 13.41 -33.16 5.96
N PHE A 563 13.00 -32.86 4.72
CA PHE A 563 13.94 -32.71 3.59
C PHE A 563 14.98 -31.60 3.86
N ALA A 564 14.53 -30.39 4.20
CA ALA A 564 15.42 -29.26 4.43
C ALA A 564 16.43 -29.56 5.55
N LYS A 565 15.95 -30.14 6.65
CA LYS A 565 16.77 -30.63 7.77
C LYS A 565 17.79 -31.69 7.38
N ARG A 566 17.44 -32.71 6.57
CA ARG A 566 18.40 -33.71 6.06
C ARG A 566 19.60 -33.06 5.38
N TYR A 567 19.39 -31.91 4.73
CA TYR A 567 20.43 -31.17 4.01
C TYR A 567 20.91 -29.89 4.73
N SER A 568 20.53 -29.69 5.99
CA SER A 568 20.85 -28.50 6.82
C SER A 568 20.44 -27.15 6.19
N LEU A 569 19.44 -27.14 5.32
CA LEU A 569 18.91 -25.91 4.71
C LEU A 569 18.05 -25.13 5.72
N HIS A 570 18.08 -23.80 5.61
CA HIS A 570 17.04 -22.95 6.21
C HIS A 570 15.73 -23.09 5.43
N VAL A 571 14.60 -22.85 6.08
CA VAL A 571 13.28 -22.82 5.44
C VAL A 571 12.60 -21.49 5.73
N ILE A 572 12.21 -20.79 4.67
CA ILE A 572 11.44 -19.54 4.73
C ILE A 572 10.02 -19.88 4.27
N VAL A 573 9.05 -19.85 5.19
CA VAL A 573 7.64 -20.14 4.89
C VAL A 573 6.86 -18.83 4.82
N ASP A 574 6.44 -18.43 3.62
CA ASP A 574 5.61 -17.25 3.39
C ASP A 574 4.11 -17.61 3.47
N GLU A 575 3.48 -17.23 4.58
CA GLU A 575 2.07 -17.50 4.89
C GLU A 575 1.20 -16.24 4.75
N ILE A 576 1.63 -15.25 3.95
CA ILE A 576 0.93 -13.95 3.73
C ILE A 576 -0.54 -14.04 3.28
N TYR A 577 -1.04 -15.22 2.89
CA TYR A 577 -2.44 -15.48 2.51
C TYR A 577 -3.20 -16.35 3.54
N MET A 578 -2.69 -16.57 4.76
CA MET A 578 -3.26 -17.50 5.73
C MET A 578 -4.72 -17.20 6.12
N LEU A 579 -5.15 -15.94 6.12
CA LEU A 579 -6.55 -15.55 6.36
C LEU A 579 -7.37 -15.39 5.07
N SER A 580 -6.73 -15.55 3.92
CA SER A 580 -7.33 -15.50 2.58
C SER A 580 -7.77 -16.89 2.09
N VAL A 581 -8.01 -17.85 2.98
CA VAL A 581 -8.61 -19.17 2.67
C VAL A 581 -10.09 -19.13 3.02
N PHE A 582 -10.96 -19.34 2.03
CA PHE A 582 -12.40 -19.00 2.09
C PHE A 582 -13.33 -20.09 1.55
N GLU A 583 -12.80 -21.25 1.16
CA GLU A 583 -13.53 -22.45 0.72
C GLU A 583 -13.64 -23.45 1.87
N GLU A 584 -14.86 -23.89 2.18
CA GLU A 584 -15.18 -24.67 3.38
C GLU A 584 -14.61 -26.11 3.37
N THR A 585 -14.25 -26.63 2.19
CA THR A 585 -13.57 -27.92 2.03
C THR A 585 -12.05 -27.83 2.18
N THR A 586 -11.46 -26.63 2.15
CA THR A 586 -10.01 -26.43 2.12
C THR A 586 -9.50 -25.99 3.50
N THR A 587 -8.98 -26.93 4.29
CA THR A 587 -8.42 -26.64 5.61
C THR A 587 -6.97 -26.13 5.48
N PHE A 588 -6.74 -24.90 5.92
CA PHE A 588 -5.38 -24.36 6.06
C PHE A 588 -4.71 -24.86 7.36
N HIS A 589 -3.45 -25.30 7.20
CA HIS A 589 -2.53 -25.58 8.29
C HIS A 589 -1.31 -24.68 8.14
N SER A 590 -1.08 -23.82 9.13
CA SER A 590 0.17 -23.07 9.26
C SER A 590 1.30 -24.01 9.65
N VAL A 591 2.52 -23.75 9.22
CA VAL A 591 3.71 -24.42 9.76
C VAL A 591 3.83 -24.27 11.28
N LEU A 592 3.30 -23.19 11.87
CA LEU A 592 3.26 -22.96 13.32
C LEU A 592 2.18 -23.77 14.05
N SER A 593 1.31 -24.50 13.34
CA SER A 593 0.33 -25.43 13.92
C SER A 593 0.91 -26.81 14.28
N LEU A 594 2.15 -27.09 13.85
CA LEU A 594 2.81 -28.38 14.10
C LEU A 594 3.27 -28.49 15.56
N ASP A 595 2.94 -29.59 16.23
CA ASP A 595 3.36 -29.91 17.61
C ASP A 595 4.88 -29.80 17.81
N LYS A 596 5.64 -30.11 16.76
CA LYS A 596 7.10 -30.00 16.73
C LYS A 596 7.61 -29.73 15.32
N LEU A 597 8.33 -28.62 15.14
CA LEU A 597 9.08 -28.36 13.92
C LEU A 597 10.30 -29.32 13.84
N PRO A 598 10.60 -29.91 12.68
CA PRO A 598 11.77 -30.75 12.46
C PRO A 598 13.09 -30.12 12.90
N ASP A 599 13.31 -28.86 12.55
CA ASP A 599 14.40 -27.99 13.01
C ASP A 599 13.83 -26.58 13.30
N PRO A 600 13.55 -26.22 14.57
CA PRO A 600 13.05 -24.90 14.93
C PRO A 600 14.08 -23.77 14.76
N GLN A 601 15.37 -24.07 14.66
CA GLN A 601 16.44 -23.08 14.52
C GLN A 601 16.74 -22.73 13.05
N ARG A 602 16.28 -23.56 12.11
CA ARG A 602 16.34 -23.33 10.66
C ARG A 602 14.98 -23.00 10.01
N THR A 603 13.87 -23.09 10.75
CA THR A 603 12.52 -22.77 10.23
C THR A 603 12.12 -21.33 10.59
N HIS A 604 11.79 -20.52 9.59
CA HIS A 604 11.48 -19.11 9.71
C HIS A 604 10.17 -18.79 8.98
N VAL A 605 9.25 -18.08 9.65
CA VAL A 605 7.87 -17.90 9.17
C VAL A 605 7.59 -16.43 8.90
N MET A 606 7.04 -16.13 7.73
CA MET A 606 6.71 -14.78 7.28
C MET A 606 5.21 -14.60 7.13
N TRP A 607 4.70 -13.47 7.60
CA TRP A 607 3.32 -13.05 7.37
C TRP A 607 3.24 -11.53 7.15
N GLY A 608 2.13 -11.03 6.60
CA GLY A 608 1.89 -9.60 6.52
C GLY A 608 0.48 -9.23 6.04
N ILE A 609 -0.07 -8.18 6.64
CA ILE A 609 -1.41 -7.61 6.37
C ILE A 609 -1.70 -7.25 4.90
N SER A 610 -0.69 -7.20 4.04
CA SER A 610 -0.75 -6.65 2.68
C SER A 610 -1.75 -7.37 1.76
N LYS A 611 -2.13 -8.60 2.09
CA LYS A 611 -3.04 -9.44 1.29
C LYS A 611 -4.32 -9.72 2.08
N ASP A 612 -4.19 -10.40 3.21
CA ASP A 612 -5.28 -10.76 4.12
C ASP A 612 -6.17 -9.57 4.51
N PHE A 613 -5.57 -8.43 4.86
CA PHE A 613 -6.29 -7.23 5.30
C PHE A 613 -6.49 -6.16 4.22
N ALA A 614 -6.28 -6.45 2.93
CA ALA A 614 -6.56 -5.49 1.85
C ALA A 614 -5.82 -4.13 1.99
N VAL A 615 -4.60 -4.11 2.57
CA VAL A 615 -3.84 -2.89 2.89
C VAL A 615 -2.37 -2.94 2.45
N SER A 616 -2.15 -3.31 1.19
CA SER A 616 -0.84 -3.37 0.52
C SER A 616 0.07 -2.14 0.79
N GLY A 617 -0.52 -0.95 0.79
CA GLY A 617 0.15 0.33 0.97
C GLY A 617 0.56 0.68 2.41
N ILE A 618 0.13 -0.05 3.45
CA ILE A 618 0.56 0.21 4.84
C ILE A 618 2.02 -0.22 5.07
N ARG A 619 2.56 -1.11 4.23
CA ARG A 619 3.95 -1.60 4.30
C ARG A 619 4.31 -2.19 5.67
N PHE A 620 3.67 -3.31 6.01
CA PHE A 620 3.94 -4.04 7.26
C PHE A 620 4.03 -5.54 6.98
N GLY A 621 5.03 -6.19 7.60
CA GLY A 621 5.26 -7.62 7.57
C GLY A 621 6.06 -8.07 8.78
N THR A 622 5.86 -9.33 9.18
CA THR A 622 6.37 -9.92 10.42
C THR A 622 7.13 -11.20 10.12
N LEU A 623 8.34 -11.31 10.65
CA LEU A 623 9.10 -12.56 10.75
C LEU A 623 8.91 -13.15 12.14
N TYR A 624 8.60 -14.44 12.21
CA TYR A 624 8.70 -15.25 13.42
C TYR A 624 9.83 -16.27 13.27
N SER A 625 10.77 -16.30 14.22
CA SER A 625 11.91 -17.22 14.23
C SER A 625 12.27 -17.58 15.67
N GLN A 626 12.50 -18.88 15.95
CA GLN A 626 13.03 -19.30 17.25
C GLN A 626 14.57 -19.16 17.34
N ASN A 627 15.21 -18.84 16.21
CA ASN A 627 16.63 -18.53 16.15
C ASN A 627 16.84 -17.03 16.37
N GLN A 628 17.42 -16.68 17.53
CA GLN A 628 17.64 -15.31 17.96
C GLN A 628 18.77 -14.62 17.19
N ASP A 629 19.76 -15.34 16.68
CA ASP A 629 20.82 -14.75 15.86
C ASP A 629 20.25 -14.26 14.52
N ILE A 630 19.32 -15.03 13.93
CA ILE A 630 18.54 -14.59 12.76
C ILE A 630 17.65 -13.38 13.10
N CYS A 631 16.97 -13.39 14.26
CA CYS A 631 16.20 -12.22 14.69
C CYS A 631 17.07 -10.97 14.83
N ASN A 632 18.27 -11.09 15.40
CA ASN A 632 19.19 -9.97 15.63
C ASN A 632 19.85 -9.49 14.33
N GLY A 633 20.19 -10.40 13.42
CA GLY A 633 20.68 -10.08 12.07
C GLY A 633 19.64 -9.31 11.26
N VAL A 634 18.39 -9.79 11.19
CA VAL A 634 17.31 -9.11 10.48
C VAL A 634 16.94 -7.78 11.15
N ALA A 635 16.94 -7.71 12.49
CA ALA A 635 16.72 -6.45 13.22
C ALA A 635 17.82 -5.40 12.94
N SER A 636 19.07 -5.83 12.69
CA SER A 636 20.16 -4.90 12.32
C SER A 636 19.92 -4.18 10.99
N LEU A 637 19.08 -4.73 10.11
CA LEU A 637 18.66 -4.11 8.85
C LEU A 637 17.39 -3.22 8.99
N CYS A 638 16.75 -3.22 10.16
CA CYS A 638 15.54 -2.43 10.43
C CYS A 638 15.76 -0.90 10.31
N TYR A 639 17.00 -0.41 10.44
CA TYR A 639 17.31 0.99 10.17
C TYR A 639 16.90 1.45 8.74
N PHE A 640 16.94 0.54 7.76
CA PHE A 640 16.49 0.80 6.38
C PHE A 640 15.05 0.32 6.11
N HIS A 641 14.56 -0.64 6.90
CA HIS A 641 13.33 -1.39 6.62
C HIS A 641 12.25 -1.26 7.71
N GLY A 642 12.41 -0.36 8.67
CA GLY A 642 11.51 -0.20 9.81
C GLY A 642 10.13 0.35 9.46
N VAL A 643 9.16 0.07 10.33
CA VAL A 643 7.80 0.62 10.30
C VAL A 643 7.70 1.72 11.35
N CYS A 644 7.15 2.90 11.02
CA CYS A 644 7.09 4.02 11.97
C CYS A 644 6.09 3.80 13.12
N GLY A 645 6.38 4.37 14.29
CA GLY A 645 5.64 4.15 15.54
C GLY A 645 4.11 4.31 15.45
N PRO A 646 3.55 5.33 14.76
CA PRO A 646 2.09 5.48 14.65
C PRO A 646 1.42 4.39 13.79
N ILE A 647 2.15 3.83 12.80
CA ILE A 647 1.68 2.67 12.03
C ILE A 647 1.82 1.40 12.88
N GLN A 648 2.91 1.24 13.64
CA GLN A 648 3.05 0.13 14.58
C GLN A 648 1.90 0.11 15.62
N TYR A 649 1.56 1.27 16.19
CA TYR A 649 0.41 1.40 17.10
C TYR A 649 -0.91 1.02 16.42
N LYS A 650 -1.19 1.53 15.21
CA LYS A 650 -2.36 1.14 14.41
C LYS A 650 -2.45 -0.36 14.21
N MET A 651 -1.32 -1.03 13.92
CA MET A 651 -1.33 -2.47 13.71
C MET A 651 -1.59 -3.24 15.00
N ALA A 652 -1.09 -2.80 16.15
CA ALA A 652 -1.39 -3.45 17.42
C ALA A 652 -2.89 -3.37 17.75
N GLN A 653 -3.53 -2.22 17.52
CA GLN A 653 -4.97 -2.08 17.73
C GLN A 653 -5.80 -2.90 16.72
N LEU A 654 -5.35 -3.02 15.46
CA LEU A 654 -6.01 -3.89 14.47
C LEU A 654 -5.95 -5.36 14.87
N LEU A 655 -4.74 -5.87 15.18
CA LEU A 655 -4.51 -7.31 15.45
C LEU A 655 -5.12 -7.76 16.79
N ARG A 656 -5.29 -6.84 17.74
CA ARG A 656 -5.99 -7.07 19.01
C ARG A 656 -7.49 -7.29 18.85
N ASP A 657 -8.11 -6.65 17.86
CA ASP A 657 -9.56 -6.60 17.66
C ASP A 657 -10.12 -7.87 16.99
N ARG A 658 -9.91 -9.01 17.65
CA ARG A 658 -10.25 -10.35 17.16
C ARG A 658 -11.73 -10.53 16.89
N ASP A 659 -12.60 -9.91 17.68
CA ASP A 659 -14.03 -9.97 17.48
C ASP A 659 -14.44 -9.24 16.20
N TRP A 660 -13.91 -8.04 15.93
CA TRP A 660 -14.16 -7.40 14.65
C TRP A 660 -13.57 -8.19 13.48
N ILE A 661 -12.37 -8.75 13.63
CA ILE A 661 -11.75 -9.58 12.58
C ILE A 661 -12.59 -10.83 12.28
N ASN A 662 -12.93 -11.63 13.29
CA ASN A 662 -13.62 -12.92 13.13
C ASN A 662 -15.11 -12.76 12.80
N GLN A 663 -15.81 -11.80 13.43
CA GLN A 663 -17.25 -11.66 13.32
C GLN A 663 -17.67 -10.72 12.17
N VAL A 664 -16.81 -9.77 11.76
CA VAL A 664 -17.11 -8.81 10.69
C VAL A 664 -16.20 -9.00 9.49
N TYR A 665 -14.89 -8.79 9.64
CA TYR A 665 -13.98 -8.64 8.49
C TYR A 665 -13.84 -9.94 7.70
N LEU A 666 -13.44 -11.05 8.31
CA LEU A 666 -13.20 -12.31 7.61
C LEU A 666 -14.46 -12.85 6.96
N ARG A 667 -15.61 -12.82 7.66
CA ARG A 667 -16.90 -13.24 7.10
C ARG A 667 -17.26 -12.47 5.82
N VAL A 668 -17.14 -11.14 5.84
CA VAL A 668 -17.44 -10.32 4.66
C VAL A 668 -16.39 -10.50 3.56
N ASN A 669 -15.11 -10.59 3.93
CA ASN A 669 -14.00 -10.82 2.98
C ASN A 669 -14.16 -12.15 2.25
N HIS A 670 -14.35 -13.25 2.98
CA HIS A 670 -14.58 -14.60 2.44
C HIS A 670 -15.84 -14.65 1.57
N THR A 671 -16.94 -14.02 2.01
CA THR A 671 -18.18 -13.96 1.20
C THR A 671 -17.95 -13.23 -0.12
N ARG A 672 -17.28 -12.06 -0.09
CA ARG A 672 -16.99 -11.27 -1.30
C ARG A 672 -15.99 -11.98 -2.23
N LEU A 673 -14.95 -12.61 -1.66
CA LEU A 673 -13.98 -13.41 -2.41
C LEU A 673 -14.64 -14.60 -3.11
N ARG A 674 -15.44 -15.38 -2.39
CA ARG A 674 -16.19 -16.53 -2.94
C ARG A 674 -17.11 -16.12 -4.07
N ALA A 675 -17.85 -15.01 -3.91
CA ALA A 675 -18.73 -14.49 -4.96
C ALA A 675 -17.97 -14.04 -6.21
N ALA A 676 -16.86 -13.31 -6.05
CA ALA A 676 -16.03 -12.83 -7.15
C ALA A 676 -15.29 -13.96 -7.88
N GLN A 677 -14.73 -14.93 -7.13
CA GLN A 677 -14.14 -16.17 -7.66
C GLN A 677 -15.17 -16.96 -8.47
N SER A 678 -16.36 -17.19 -7.91
CA SER A 678 -17.43 -17.94 -8.56
C SER A 678 -17.85 -17.30 -9.88
N TYR A 679 -17.97 -15.97 -9.91
CA TYR A 679 -18.29 -15.21 -11.12
C TYR A 679 -17.22 -15.41 -12.21
N VAL A 680 -15.93 -15.18 -11.90
CA VAL A 680 -14.85 -15.34 -12.90
C VAL A 680 -14.71 -16.79 -13.35
N ALA A 681 -14.86 -17.76 -12.44
CA ALA A 681 -14.83 -19.18 -12.78
C ALA A 681 -16.04 -19.64 -13.63
N GLU A 682 -17.19 -18.97 -13.55
CA GLU A 682 -18.35 -19.21 -14.42
C GLU A 682 -18.13 -18.61 -15.81
N GLU A 683 -17.66 -17.37 -15.89
CA GLU A 683 -17.30 -16.73 -17.16
C GLU A 683 -16.25 -17.55 -17.92
N LEU A 684 -15.20 -18.03 -17.25
CA LEU A 684 -14.18 -18.90 -17.86
C LEU A 684 -14.75 -20.24 -18.35
N ARG A 685 -15.61 -20.90 -17.56
CA ARG A 685 -16.32 -22.13 -17.99
C ARG A 685 -17.22 -21.89 -19.19
N SER A 686 -17.93 -20.75 -19.24
CA SER A 686 -18.77 -20.38 -20.39
C SER A 686 -17.98 -20.17 -21.69
N MET A 687 -16.69 -19.85 -21.60
CA MET A 687 -15.78 -19.70 -22.74
C MET A 687 -15.02 -20.99 -23.08
N GLY A 688 -15.24 -22.09 -22.33
CA GLY A 688 -14.49 -23.34 -22.52
C GLY A 688 -13.01 -23.26 -22.14
N VAL A 689 -12.62 -22.27 -21.35
CA VAL A 689 -11.22 -22.03 -20.95
C VAL A 689 -10.88 -22.90 -19.72
N PRO A 690 -9.82 -23.73 -19.74
CA PRO A 690 -9.36 -24.46 -18.56
C PRO A 690 -8.66 -23.55 -17.56
N PHE A 691 -8.76 -23.86 -16.26
CA PHE A 691 -8.07 -23.13 -15.20
C PHE A 691 -7.94 -23.98 -13.94
N LEU A 692 -6.95 -23.66 -13.11
CA LEU A 692 -6.86 -24.09 -11.73
C LEU A 692 -7.55 -23.06 -10.84
N ASN A 693 -8.54 -23.52 -10.09
CA ASN A 693 -9.21 -22.74 -9.06
C ASN A 693 -9.12 -23.50 -7.72
N ARG A 694 -8.87 -22.75 -6.65
CA ARG A 694 -8.75 -23.17 -5.26
C ARG A 694 -9.27 -22.02 -4.41
N GLY A 695 -9.96 -22.27 -3.31
CA GLY A 695 -10.48 -21.19 -2.46
C GLY A 695 -9.46 -20.60 -1.48
N ALA A 696 -8.26 -20.27 -1.98
CA ALA A 696 -7.22 -19.58 -1.22
C ALA A 696 -6.55 -18.47 -2.04
N GLY A 697 -6.16 -17.39 -1.37
CA GLY A 697 -5.64 -16.19 -2.01
C GLY A 697 -6.76 -15.38 -2.69
N PHE A 698 -6.48 -14.82 -3.87
CA PHE A 698 -7.47 -14.07 -4.66
C PHE A 698 -7.12 -14.04 -6.16
N PHE A 699 -6.70 -15.20 -6.67
CA PHE A 699 -6.27 -15.42 -8.04
C PHE A 699 -6.82 -16.72 -8.61
N ILE A 700 -6.94 -16.78 -9.94
CA ILE A 700 -7.16 -18.00 -10.71
C ILE A 700 -5.99 -18.13 -11.69
N TRP A 701 -5.49 -19.37 -11.85
CA TRP A 701 -4.39 -19.69 -12.77
C TRP A 701 -4.97 -20.35 -14.03
N ILE A 702 -4.94 -19.63 -15.14
CA ILE A 702 -5.72 -19.89 -16.35
C ILE A 702 -4.82 -20.47 -17.44
N ASP A 703 -5.33 -21.48 -18.15
CA ASP A 703 -4.69 -22.08 -19.31
C ASP A 703 -5.19 -21.42 -20.60
N PHE A 704 -4.35 -20.59 -21.23
CA PHE A 704 -4.60 -20.02 -22.54
C PHE A 704 -3.76 -20.68 -23.65
N ARG A 705 -3.19 -21.88 -23.44
CA ARG A 705 -2.35 -22.58 -24.44
C ARG A 705 -3.08 -22.81 -25.78
N LYS A 706 -4.42 -22.95 -25.76
CA LYS A 706 -5.30 -23.01 -26.94
C LYS A 706 -5.17 -21.79 -27.87
N TYR A 707 -4.79 -20.63 -27.35
CA TYR A 707 -4.81 -19.34 -28.05
C TYR A 707 -3.43 -18.89 -28.57
N LEU A 708 -2.41 -19.75 -28.43
CA LEU A 708 -1.07 -19.55 -28.99
C LEU A 708 -0.97 -20.26 -30.35
N ARG A 709 -0.25 -19.67 -31.32
CA ARG A 709 0.13 -20.35 -32.58
C ARG A 709 1.13 -21.48 -32.35
N ALA A 710 2.01 -21.31 -31.37
CA ALA A 710 3.02 -22.28 -30.97
C ALA A 710 3.21 -22.21 -29.43
N PRO A 711 3.61 -23.31 -28.78
CA PRO A 711 3.87 -23.32 -27.34
C PRO A 711 5.20 -22.65 -27.00
N THR A 712 5.27 -21.32 -27.15
CA THR A 712 6.46 -20.50 -26.89
C THR A 712 6.12 -19.31 -25.99
N PHE A 713 7.12 -18.79 -25.28
CA PHE A 713 6.95 -17.62 -24.41
C PHE A 713 6.77 -16.32 -25.21
N GLU A 714 7.16 -16.32 -26.47
CA GLU A 714 7.05 -15.20 -27.40
C GLU A 714 5.59 -15.02 -27.82
N GLU A 715 4.91 -16.12 -28.13
CA GLU A 715 3.46 -16.18 -28.32
C GLU A 715 2.69 -15.86 -27.03
N GLU A 716 3.16 -16.32 -25.86
CA GLU A 716 2.57 -15.93 -24.57
C GLU A 716 2.63 -14.40 -24.35
N VAL A 717 3.77 -13.76 -24.62
CA VAL A 717 3.94 -12.31 -24.50
C VAL A 717 3.14 -11.55 -25.56
N MET A 718 2.97 -12.11 -26.77
CA MET A 718 2.06 -11.54 -27.78
C MET A 718 0.60 -11.59 -27.32
N LEU A 719 0.12 -12.72 -26.78
CA LEU A 719 -1.23 -12.83 -26.23
C LEU A 719 -1.44 -11.90 -25.03
N TRP A 720 -0.42 -11.75 -24.17
CA TRP A 720 -0.43 -10.78 -23.08
C TRP A 720 -0.59 -9.33 -23.57
N ARG A 721 0.13 -8.93 -24.64
CA ARG A 721 -0.05 -7.62 -25.28
C ARG A 721 -1.45 -7.44 -25.86
N LEU A 722 -2.01 -8.46 -26.53
CA LEU A 722 -3.39 -8.39 -27.05
C LEU A 722 -4.42 -8.09 -25.94
N PHE A 723 -4.26 -8.63 -24.73
CA PHE A 723 -5.10 -8.26 -23.57
C PHE A 723 -4.86 -6.81 -23.12
N LEU A 724 -3.61 -6.38 -23.03
CA LEU A 724 -3.23 -5.03 -22.60
C LEU A 724 -3.76 -3.93 -23.55
N ASP A 725 -3.63 -4.15 -24.86
CA ASP A 725 -4.16 -3.29 -25.92
C ASP A 725 -5.70 -3.22 -25.87
N ASN A 726 -6.35 -4.35 -25.60
CA ASN A 726 -7.79 -4.44 -25.31
C ASN A 726 -8.16 -4.06 -23.87
N LYS A 727 -7.27 -3.32 -23.19
CA LYS A 727 -7.50 -2.61 -21.93
C LYS A 727 -7.77 -3.53 -20.73
N VAL A 728 -7.08 -4.66 -20.67
CA VAL A 728 -7.00 -5.54 -19.49
C VAL A 728 -5.55 -5.96 -19.23
N LEU A 729 -5.00 -5.51 -18.10
CA LEU A 729 -3.70 -5.98 -17.63
C LEU A 729 -3.85 -7.31 -16.88
N LEU A 730 -3.21 -8.35 -17.40
CA LEU A 730 -3.00 -9.65 -16.75
C LEU A 730 -1.53 -9.85 -16.37
N SER A 731 -1.20 -10.98 -15.73
CA SER A 731 0.19 -11.44 -15.57
C SER A 731 0.36 -12.81 -16.23
N CYS A 732 1.30 -12.95 -17.16
CA CYS A 732 1.57 -14.18 -17.91
C CYS A 732 2.56 -15.11 -17.21
N GLY A 733 2.63 -16.38 -17.63
CA GLY A 733 3.38 -17.47 -17.01
C GLY A 733 4.87 -17.19 -16.84
N LYS A 734 5.49 -16.54 -17.85
CA LYS A 734 6.88 -16.08 -17.82
C LYS A 734 7.18 -15.17 -16.62
N ALA A 735 6.23 -14.37 -16.16
CA ALA A 735 6.39 -13.49 -14.99
C ALA A 735 6.33 -14.22 -13.63
N PHE A 736 6.18 -15.56 -13.65
CA PHE A 736 6.19 -16.44 -12.48
C PHE A 736 7.23 -17.57 -12.59
N GLU A 737 8.13 -17.51 -13.57
CA GLU A 737 9.09 -18.58 -13.87
C GLU A 737 8.40 -19.93 -14.20
N CYS A 738 7.19 -19.88 -14.75
CA CYS A 738 6.49 -21.07 -15.23
C CYS A 738 7.27 -21.68 -16.40
N SER A 739 7.65 -22.96 -16.31
CA SER A 739 8.36 -23.68 -17.37
C SER A 739 7.49 -23.95 -18.61
N GLU A 740 6.16 -23.88 -18.45
CA GLU A 740 5.20 -24.02 -19.53
C GLU A 740 4.65 -22.65 -19.97
N PRO A 741 4.77 -22.26 -21.25
CA PRO A 741 4.16 -21.05 -21.77
C PRO A 741 2.63 -21.20 -21.93
N GLY A 742 1.92 -20.07 -21.87
CA GLY A 742 0.47 -19.97 -22.10
C GLY A 742 -0.38 -19.98 -20.82
N TRP A 743 0.24 -20.03 -19.64
CA TRP A 743 -0.44 -19.87 -18.36
C TRP A 743 -0.58 -18.39 -17.97
N PHE A 744 -1.64 -18.01 -17.26
CA PHE A 744 -1.90 -16.62 -16.86
C PHE A 744 -2.55 -16.53 -15.47
N ARG A 745 -2.21 -15.50 -14.68
CA ARG A 745 -2.92 -15.16 -13.44
C ARG A 745 -3.92 -14.02 -13.67
N VAL A 746 -5.18 -14.27 -13.30
CA VAL A 746 -6.21 -13.24 -13.11
C VAL A 746 -6.44 -13.02 -11.62
N ILE A 747 -6.40 -11.76 -11.17
CA ILE A 747 -6.83 -11.32 -9.85
C ILE A 747 -8.32 -10.95 -9.90
N PHE A 748 -9.16 -11.69 -9.16
CA PHE A 748 -10.61 -11.49 -9.16
C PHE A 748 -11.11 -10.55 -8.06
N SER A 749 -10.24 -10.02 -7.19
CA SER A 749 -10.62 -9.21 -6.03
C SER A 749 -10.84 -7.72 -6.34
N ASP A 750 -11.78 -7.42 -7.26
CA ASP A 750 -12.22 -6.06 -7.61
C ASP A 750 -13.77 -5.95 -7.67
N LYS A 751 -14.33 -4.75 -7.85
CA LYS A 751 -15.78 -4.51 -7.91
C LYS A 751 -16.47 -5.34 -9.01
N THR A 752 -17.67 -5.86 -8.76
CA THR A 752 -18.41 -6.73 -9.70
C THR A 752 -18.52 -6.18 -11.12
N HIS A 753 -18.82 -4.89 -11.30
CA HIS A 753 -18.94 -4.28 -12.64
C HIS A 753 -17.59 -4.16 -13.38
N ARG A 754 -16.48 -4.05 -12.63
CA ARG A 754 -15.11 -4.09 -13.19
C ARG A 754 -14.75 -5.50 -13.62
N LEU A 755 -15.11 -6.51 -12.83
CA LEU A 755 -14.98 -7.92 -13.21
C LEU A 755 -15.78 -8.21 -14.49
N GLN A 756 -17.04 -7.77 -14.57
CA GLN A 756 -17.88 -7.92 -15.77
C GLN A 756 -17.26 -7.27 -17.01
N LEU A 757 -16.83 -6.00 -16.92
CA LEU A 757 -16.22 -5.29 -18.05
C LEU A 757 -14.86 -5.89 -18.45
N GLY A 758 -14.05 -6.34 -17.49
CA GLY A 758 -12.78 -7.00 -17.74
C GLY A 758 -12.95 -8.39 -18.38
N MET A 759 -13.87 -9.22 -17.88
CA MET A 759 -14.18 -10.52 -18.48
C MET A 759 -14.81 -10.37 -19.88
N GLN A 760 -15.62 -9.32 -20.11
CA GLN A 760 -16.11 -9.00 -21.46
C GLN A 760 -14.98 -8.63 -22.42
N ARG A 761 -13.97 -7.89 -21.97
CA ARG A 761 -12.78 -7.55 -22.77
C ARG A 761 -11.90 -8.78 -23.04
N ILE A 762 -11.68 -9.63 -22.03
CA ILE A 762 -10.98 -10.93 -22.19
C ILE A 762 -11.70 -11.80 -23.23
N ARG A 763 -13.03 -11.98 -23.12
CA ARG A 763 -13.84 -12.75 -24.07
C ARG A 763 -13.62 -12.27 -25.52
N LYS A 764 -13.68 -10.96 -25.77
CA LYS A 764 -13.45 -10.38 -27.10
C LYS A 764 -12.06 -10.70 -27.69
N VAL A 765 -11.02 -10.70 -26.87
CA VAL A 765 -9.65 -11.06 -27.30
C VAL A 765 -9.59 -12.54 -27.69
N LEU A 766 -10.13 -13.42 -26.85
CA LEU A 766 -10.15 -14.86 -27.10
C LEU A 766 -10.98 -15.20 -28.35
N GLU A 767 -12.17 -14.60 -28.51
CA GLU A 767 -13.02 -14.74 -29.70
C GLU A 767 -12.38 -14.19 -30.97
N ALA A 768 -11.50 -13.18 -30.89
CA ALA A 768 -10.73 -12.68 -32.03
C ALA A 768 -9.59 -13.63 -32.38
N ARG A 769 -8.78 -14.04 -31.39
CA ARG A 769 -7.63 -14.93 -31.57
C ARG A 769 -8.03 -16.32 -32.07
N GLU A 770 -9.16 -16.86 -31.60
CA GLU A 770 -9.66 -18.15 -32.07
C GLU A 770 -10.08 -18.13 -33.55
N ARG A 771 -10.65 -17.02 -34.04
CA ARG A 771 -10.95 -16.84 -35.47
C ARG A 771 -9.69 -16.63 -36.32
N GLU A 772 -8.69 -15.94 -35.79
CA GLU A 772 -7.38 -15.76 -36.44
C GLU A 772 -6.70 -17.12 -36.65
N LEU A 773 -6.61 -17.94 -35.60
CA LEU A 773 -5.99 -19.27 -35.66
C LEU A 773 -6.73 -20.23 -36.61
N GLN A 774 -8.07 -20.15 -36.69
CA GLN A 774 -8.86 -20.93 -37.66
C GLN A 774 -8.53 -20.53 -39.11
N LEU A 775 -8.39 -19.23 -39.39
CA LEU A 775 -8.03 -18.73 -40.73
C LEU A 775 -6.60 -19.13 -41.14
N ASP A 776 -5.65 -19.11 -40.20
CA ASP A 776 -4.28 -19.59 -40.44
C ASP A 776 -4.29 -21.08 -40.88
N THR A 777 -5.01 -21.95 -40.15
CA THR A 777 -5.11 -23.38 -40.50
C THR A 777 -5.81 -23.64 -41.84
N HIS A 778 -6.83 -22.86 -42.19
CA HIS A 778 -7.48 -22.96 -43.51
C HIS A 778 -6.60 -22.48 -44.67
N THR A 779 -5.65 -21.58 -44.42
CA THR A 779 -4.74 -21.08 -45.46
C THR A 779 -3.66 -22.11 -45.78
N GLN A 780 -3.04 -22.71 -44.76
CA GLN A 780 -2.02 -23.77 -44.95
C GLN A 780 -2.57 -24.99 -45.68
N GLY A 781 -3.77 -25.46 -45.30
CA GLY A 781 -4.44 -26.59 -45.98
C GLY A 781 -4.84 -26.34 -47.43
N HIS A 782 -4.72 -25.11 -47.93
CA HIS A 782 -5.03 -24.76 -49.32
C HIS A 782 -3.82 -24.71 -50.26
N GLU A 783 -2.59 -24.64 -49.72
CA GLU A 783 -1.35 -24.64 -50.51
C GLU A 783 -0.86 -26.07 -50.79
N GLU A 784 -0.98 -27.00 -49.83
CA GLU A 784 -0.69 -28.43 -50.05
C GLU A 784 -1.66 -29.10 -51.07
N GLY A 785 -2.81 -28.48 -51.33
CA GLY A 785 -3.84 -28.99 -52.24
C GLY A 785 -3.65 -28.66 -53.73
N LYS A 786 -2.47 -28.18 -54.17
CA LYS A 786 -2.23 -27.69 -55.54
C LYS A 786 -0.91 -28.18 -56.18
N ALA A 787 -0.67 -29.49 -56.15
CA ALA A 787 0.44 -30.12 -56.86
C ALA A 787 0.07 -31.47 -57.48
N ASP A 788 -0.66 -31.47 -58.61
CA ASP A 788 -0.78 -32.63 -59.52
C ASP A 788 -1.07 -32.16 -60.96
N SER A 789 -0.72 -32.98 -61.96
CA SER A 789 -0.82 -32.75 -63.42
C SER A 789 -0.07 -31.49 -63.92
N THR A 790 1.12 -31.57 -64.55
CA THR A 790 1.45 -32.42 -65.72
C THR A 790 2.97 -32.58 -65.91
N ASP A 791 3.39 -33.51 -66.78
CA ASP A 791 4.76 -33.87 -67.19
C ASP A 791 5.56 -32.70 -67.87
N GLU A 792 6.88 -32.70 -68.11
CA GLU A 792 7.81 -33.79 -68.45
C GLU A 792 9.27 -33.66 -67.92
N VAL A 793 9.86 -34.85 -67.70
CA VAL A 793 11.27 -35.29 -67.74
C VAL A 793 12.40 -34.28 -68.09
N ILE A 794 13.34 -34.07 -67.16
CA ILE A 794 14.81 -34.07 -67.42
C ILE A 794 15.49 -34.96 -66.35
N TYR A 795 16.57 -35.66 -66.70
CA TYR A 795 17.11 -36.80 -65.94
C TYR A 795 18.63 -36.67 -65.67
N ILE A 796 19.05 -36.88 -64.41
CA ILE A 796 20.44 -36.92 -63.86
C ILE A 796 21.31 -35.64 -64.06
N SER A 797 22.36 -35.37 -63.27
CA SER A 797 23.14 -36.26 -62.39
C SER A 797 23.59 -35.64 -61.05
N SER A 798 24.04 -36.51 -60.15
CA SER A 798 24.46 -36.23 -58.76
C SER A 798 25.87 -35.66 -58.62
N HIS A 799 26.10 -34.80 -57.61
CA HIS A 799 27.39 -34.75 -56.90
C HIS A 799 27.24 -34.29 -55.42
N HIS A 800 27.87 -35.08 -54.55
CA HIS A 800 28.39 -34.82 -53.19
C HIS A 800 27.72 -33.86 -52.20
N GLU A 801 27.57 -34.40 -50.98
CA GLU A 801 27.52 -33.66 -49.72
C GLU A 801 28.78 -32.78 -49.55
N THR A 802 28.61 -31.59 -48.98
CA THR A 802 29.58 -31.02 -48.02
C THR A 802 28.87 -29.98 -47.15
N SER A 803 29.34 -29.81 -45.92
CA SER A 803 28.76 -28.87 -44.96
C SER A 803 29.25 -27.44 -45.19
N SER A 804 28.33 -26.47 -45.16
CA SER A 804 28.66 -25.06 -44.95
C SER A 804 27.50 -24.32 -44.28
N SER A 805 27.83 -23.34 -43.44
CA SER A 805 26.85 -22.48 -42.77
C SER A 805 26.42 -21.34 -43.70
N SER A 806 25.14 -21.27 -44.05
CA SER A 806 24.57 -20.13 -44.80
C SER A 806 24.69 -18.84 -43.98
N GLY A 807 25.52 -17.90 -44.43
CA GLY A 807 25.77 -16.66 -43.72
C GLY A 807 24.70 -15.61 -44.00
N ILE A 808 24.60 -14.61 -43.11
CA ILE A 808 23.63 -13.51 -43.29
C ILE A 808 23.88 -12.73 -44.60
N GLY A 809 25.12 -12.75 -45.12
CA GLY A 809 25.49 -12.17 -46.42
C GLY A 809 24.88 -12.89 -47.63
N ASP A 810 24.63 -14.19 -47.53
CA ASP A 810 23.98 -14.98 -48.60
C ASP A 810 22.49 -14.60 -48.69
N LEU A 811 21.83 -14.50 -47.53
CA LEU A 811 20.44 -14.06 -47.41
C LEU A 811 20.26 -12.62 -47.91
N ILE A 812 21.18 -11.70 -47.56
CA ILE A 812 21.20 -10.33 -48.10
C ILE A 812 21.40 -10.34 -49.62
N SER A 813 22.27 -11.21 -50.14
CA SER A 813 22.51 -11.32 -51.58
C SER A 813 21.30 -11.85 -52.34
N GLN A 814 20.59 -12.83 -51.79
CA GLN A 814 19.31 -13.33 -52.32
C GLN A 814 18.23 -12.23 -52.29
N LEU A 815 18.04 -11.54 -51.17
CA LEU A 815 17.05 -10.44 -51.05
C LEU A 815 17.34 -9.30 -52.04
N GLN A 816 18.61 -8.89 -52.19
CA GLN A 816 18.96 -7.89 -53.21
C GLN A 816 18.76 -8.40 -54.64
N SER A 817 18.93 -9.70 -54.90
CA SER A 817 18.64 -10.32 -56.20
C SER A 817 17.15 -10.25 -56.50
N GLN A 818 16.30 -10.70 -55.57
CA GLN A 818 14.84 -10.66 -55.69
C GLN A 818 14.29 -9.23 -55.84
N LEU A 819 14.82 -8.26 -55.07
CA LEU A 819 14.47 -6.85 -55.22
C LEU A 819 14.83 -6.32 -56.62
N ARG A 820 16.01 -6.67 -57.16
CA ARG A 820 16.45 -6.28 -58.51
C ARG A 820 15.68 -6.99 -59.64
N SER A 821 15.14 -8.18 -59.41
CA SER A 821 14.30 -8.92 -60.36
C SER A 821 12.80 -8.62 -60.22
N SER A 822 12.41 -7.55 -59.52
CA SER A 822 11.00 -7.23 -59.26
C SER A 822 10.67 -5.77 -59.57
N ASP A 823 9.41 -5.50 -59.91
CA ASP A 823 8.86 -4.15 -60.05
C ASP A 823 8.90 -3.32 -58.76
N TRP A 824 9.29 -3.89 -57.61
CA TRP A 824 9.19 -3.25 -56.30
C TRP A 824 9.91 -1.89 -56.26
N LEU A 825 11.10 -1.80 -56.88
CA LEU A 825 11.87 -0.56 -56.98
C LEU A 825 11.26 0.47 -57.95
N GLN A 826 10.42 0.04 -58.91
CA GLN A 826 9.68 0.95 -59.80
C GLN A 826 8.40 1.48 -59.15
N ARG A 827 7.79 0.71 -58.23
CA ARG A 827 6.56 1.08 -57.53
C ARG A 827 6.82 1.92 -56.28
N ASN A 828 7.91 1.65 -55.55
CA ASN A 828 8.27 2.31 -54.30
C ASN A 828 9.37 3.36 -54.50
N THR A 829 9.15 4.32 -55.42
CA THR A 829 10.09 5.43 -55.62
C THR A 829 9.99 6.47 -54.48
N ALA A 830 11.01 7.31 -54.33
CA ALA A 830 11.02 8.37 -53.33
C ALA A 830 9.90 9.40 -53.54
N GLU A 831 9.52 9.67 -54.80
CA GLU A 831 8.42 10.57 -55.16
C GLU A 831 7.06 9.99 -54.74
N ASN A 832 6.83 8.69 -54.99
CA ASN A 832 5.60 8.01 -54.55
C ASN A 832 5.49 8.00 -53.03
N PHE A 833 6.58 7.71 -52.32
CA PHE A 833 6.60 7.76 -50.86
C PHE A 833 6.35 9.19 -50.33
N ALA A 834 6.95 10.21 -50.93
CA ALA A 834 6.75 11.61 -50.57
C ALA A 834 5.32 12.10 -50.81
N GLN A 835 4.64 11.63 -51.87
CA GLN A 835 3.23 11.94 -52.12
C GLN A 835 2.29 11.24 -51.14
N GLN A 836 2.57 9.99 -50.76
CA GLN A 836 1.73 9.21 -49.84
C GLN A 836 1.93 9.59 -48.37
N ASN A 837 3.16 9.97 -47.98
CA ASN A 837 3.54 10.24 -46.59
C ASN A 837 4.30 11.58 -46.44
N PRO A 838 3.69 12.72 -46.82
CA PRO A 838 4.39 14.00 -46.93
C PRO A 838 4.98 14.52 -45.62
N GLU A 839 4.34 14.25 -44.48
CA GLU A 839 4.84 14.66 -43.15
C GLU A 839 6.10 13.88 -42.77
N VAL A 840 6.11 12.55 -42.98
CA VAL A 840 7.27 11.68 -42.74
C VAL A 840 8.42 12.09 -43.66
N TYR A 841 8.13 12.39 -44.93
CA TYR A 841 9.13 12.87 -45.88
C TYR A 841 9.71 14.24 -45.49
N GLN A 842 8.93 15.19 -44.96
CA GLN A 842 9.46 16.46 -44.44
C GLN A 842 10.40 16.25 -43.25
N VAL A 843 10.06 15.37 -42.31
CA VAL A 843 10.92 15.05 -41.16
C VAL A 843 12.23 14.41 -41.63
N TYR A 844 12.16 13.47 -42.57
CA TYR A 844 13.34 12.79 -43.12
C TYR A 844 14.23 13.74 -43.93
N SER A 845 13.65 14.61 -44.76
CA SER A 845 14.41 15.63 -45.53
C SER A 845 15.13 16.63 -44.61
N LYS A 846 14.48 17.06 -43.51
CA LYS A 846 15.14 17.87 -42.46
C LYS A 846 16.30 17.13 -41.80
N PHE A 847 16.16 15.83 -41.52
CA PHE A 847 17.23 15.00 -40.94
C PHE A 847 18.40 14.79 -41.90
N MET A 848 18.15 14.66 -43.20
CA MET A 848 19.18 14.42 -44.22
C MET A 848 19.90 15.69 -44.71
N GLY A 849 19.63 16.85 -44.11
CA GLY A 849 20.44 18.07 -44.28
C GLY A 849 20.42 18.69 -45.68
N LYS A 850 19.42 18.39 -46.52
CA LYS A 850 19.25 18.98 -47.85
C LYS A 850 18.24 20.13 -47.78
N GLN A 851 18.67 21.32 -48.19
CA GLN A 851 17.80 22.44 -48.56
C GLN A 851 17.28 22.26 -49.99
#